data_AF-A0ABD3XKZ4-F1
#
_entry.id   AF-A0ABD3XKZ4-F1
#
_cell.length_a   1.000
_cell.length_b   1.000
_cell.length_c   1.000
_cell.angle_alpha   90.00
_cell.angle_beta   90.00
_cell.angle_gamma   90.00
#
_symmetry.space_group_name_H-M   'P 1'
#
loop_
_entity.id
_entity.type
_entity.pdbx_description
1 polymer ?
#
loop_
_entity_poly.entity_id
_entity_poly.type
_entity_poly.pdbx_seq_one_letter_code
_entity_poly.pdbx_strand_id
1 'polypeptide(L)'
;MSAKPVLHDSVEGSIKRNLENARKNITVESLNNGAIPNTVRFQLGTEQQQRDNRGHYEDSLLYNIQDFLSRNIFTVSHIASSILCAYFGGLACQLQMQIVSFCIPLLLVTPLTLFIVFQKCNAGLGALDLRILDFLCPAAEMDKLLLPVVCGSCLWMSLVFLTYHVWLPRCNRMAKMTSLFIEPFKSCISIDTSLLLSRRNDISERHYEWSGGDNYDGITPMVYVCATFWHETRREMLELLKSLFRLDAHRAASRQAERQLLTTDLDKFNVEFHLIFDDAFETNKGGKPVLNSYVKQLLDCIELAAMSVAKGDIDWNRCPTKTSTPHGGRMSWCMPGGSKLVVHLKDKHKVRGRKRWSQIMYLYYLLGLLMFQDKTAGEIFEQKEKQKRRVKRWPRSSFLNILPQDVIKQCSNTFILALDGDVEFYPDSLHLLLDRMKRDRNVGAVGGRIHPVGSGPVIWYQQYEYAICHWLQKTAEHVFGCVVYSPGCFSLYRASALIDDNVLSKYNTKPTEARHFLQYEQGEDRWLCTLLLQQGYKIDYCASAEAYTFAPETINEMLGQRRRWIISAMSNIVDLISSWRLTTKMNNNISILFVLYLFITLVARLLAPGTVILMIAGAFSNVFSIGLNLSFILSLAPAVLFMIICVKCNSSVQINAAIVLTAFFTVVMEIVTLGTIIDILKDNTFTMTSIFIGVGLILLVSALFHPSEFGNLIHGPLYFFTLPATFLLLNIYCLCNAHTISWGTREVVSQLESSNDEDDDVQDGGDDSIRQEDDGTRDVDTMIMAKEEQIQKSIRRRNSMSERSGVVRIRPFWMSQEPVAAGPVEDISQKEEIFWNFMLHEYLHPVARQTEQTIRIENELVILRNNIIFGCVLLNLMYAVGLLQLEVNRYQLESFYILGKYEPVSLIMLCSFGLILLIQFIAMLIHRTGTLLHLLSYVCILNIKFRGGKSLDFKQAVQMCKKLQSAEPSTETENSSFTTDDDSRIYEEIQHEFMFNDSTNTITRNSSNYIGNCVQRTSNIYEELSTATPYDRLFARNVKSGTLLLKSANRWTHRPFNSNTEFDNKGVEFRFLAEHNGNIL
;
A
#
# COMPACT_ATOMS: atom_id res chain seq x y z
N MET A 1 -5.86 -90.62 10.97
CA MET A 1 -4.77 -89.88 10.30
C MET A 1 -4.61 -88.55 11.04
N SER A 2 -3.90 -88.44 12.18
CA SER A 2 -2.43 -88.38 12.37
C SER A 2 -1.78 -87.33 11.46
N ALA A 3 -1.19 -86.20 11.88
CA ALA A 3 -0.62 -85.78 13.17
C ALA A 3 -0.48 -84.24 13.28
N LYS A 4 -0.38 -83.70 14.50
CA LYS A 4 0.26 -82.40 14.85
C LYS A 4 1.79 -82.59 14.96
N PRO A 5 2.63 -81.56 14.74
CA PRO A 5 3.18 -80.72 15.86
C PRO A 5 3.36 -79.23 15.46
N VAL A 6 3.26 -78.19 16.31
CA VAL A 6 4.03 -77.77 17.52
C VAL A 6 5.51 -77.45 17.24
N LEU A 7 5.91 -76.21 17.61
CA LEU A 7 7.26 -75.58 17.68
C LEU A 7 7.75 -74.72 16.49
N HIS A 8 7.42 -73.42 16.49
CA HIS A 8 8.17 -72.40 15.71
C HIS A 8 8.75 -71.26 16.58
N ASP A 9 8.42 -71.17 17.88
CA ASP A 9 8.81 -70.04 18.74
C ASP A 9 10.14 -70.24 19.52
N SER A 10 10.73 -71.44 19.52
CA SER A 10 11.97 -71.71 20.28
C SER A 10 13.26 -71.39 19.51
N VAL A 11 13.22 -71.42 18.18
CA VAL A 11 14.42 -71.29 17.33
C VAL A 11 14.78 -69.83 17.08
N GLU A 12 13.79 -68.95 16.91
CA GLU A 12 14.02 -67.53 16.61
C GLU A 12 14.62 -66.76 17.80
N GLY A 13 14.21 -67.11 19.03
CA GLY A 13 14.75 -66.54 20.27
C GLY A 13 16.16 -67.02 20.63
N SER A 14 16.61 -68.14 20.06
CA SER A 14 17.98 -68.64 20.21
C SER A 14 18.93 -68.02 19.18
N ILE A 15 18.45 -67.82 17.95
CA ILE A 15 19.20 -67.14 16.87
C ILE A 15 19.42 -65.66 17.20
N LYS A 16 18.41 -64.95 17.72
CA LYS A 16 18.55 -63.53 18.15
C LYS A 16 19.54 -63.36 19.31
N ARG A 17 19.52 -64.25 20.30
CA ARG A 17 20.50 -64.23 21.42
C ARG A 17 21.92 -64.56 20.97
N ASN A 18 22.09 -65.49 20.03
CA ASN A 18 23.40 -65.83 19.48
C ASN A 18 23.97 -64.71 18.59
N LEU A 19 23.11 -63.98 17.86
CA LEU A 19 23.51 -62.80 17.08
C LEU A 19 23.88 -61.59 17.97
N GLU A 20 23.17 -61.36 19.07
CA GLU A 20 23.53 -60.31 20.04
C GLU A 20 24.83 -60.61 20.79
N ASN A 21 25.08 -61.89 21.14
CA ASN A 21 26.34 -62.31 21.74
C ASN A 21 27.51 -62.25 20.75
N ALA A 22 27.29 -62.53 19.47
CA ALA A 22 28.30 -62.38 18.42
C ALA A 22 28.65 -60.91 18.15
N ARG A 23 27.68 -60.00 18.25
CA ARG A 23 27.87 -58.55 18.00
C ARG A 23 28.65 -57.84 19.13
N LYS A 24 28.65 -58.39 20.36
CA LYS A 24 29.35 -57.81 21.52
C LYS A 24 30.83 -58.15 21.61
N ASN A 25 31.33 -59.14 20.86
CA ASN A 25 32.70 -59.66 21.00
C ASN A 25 33.63 -59.41 19.79
N ILE A 26 33.30 -58.48 18.89
CA ILE A 26 34.13 -58.21 17.70
C ILE A 26 35.04 -57.01 17.98
N THR A 27 36.30 -57.30 18.32
CA THR A 27 37.41 -56.34 18.24
C THR A 27 38.13 -56.49 16.90
N VAL A 28 38.77 -55.41 16.44
CA VAL A 28 39.37 -55.23 15.10
C VAL A 28 40.37 -56.34 14.70
N GLU A 29 40.90 -57.11 15.65
CA GLU A 29 41.78 -58.26 15.38
C GLU A 29 41.06 -59.50 14.80
N SER A 30 39.73 -59.64 14.93
CA SER A 30 39.01 -60.84 14.43
C SER A 30 38.71 -60.81 12.92
N LEU A 31 38.98 -59.70 12.23
CA LEU A 31 38.72 -59.53 10.80
C LEU A 31 39.70 -60.31 9.90
N ASN A 32 40.88 -60.68 10.41
CA ASN A 32 41.92 -61.35 9.62
C ASN A 32 41.86 -62.88 9.62
N ASN A 33 41.13 -63.50 10.55
CA ASN A 33 41.08 -64.97 10.68
C ASN A 33 39.73 -65.54 10.24
N GLY A 34 39.45 -65.47 8.94
CA GLY A 34 38.72 -66.50 8.16
C GLY A 34 37.36 -67.07 8.61
N ALA A 35 36.73 -66.57 9.67
CA ALA A 35 35.55 -67.20 10.29
C ALA A 35 34.32 -66.28 10.23
N ILE A 36 33.86 -65.91 9.03
CA ILE A 36 32.58 -65.23 8.81
C ILE A 36 31.83 -65.95 7.68
N PRO A 37 30.53 -66.28 7.84
CA PRO A 37 29.71 -66.88 6.79
C PRO A 37 29.68 -66.01 5.51
N ASN A 38 29.81 -66.64 4.33
CA ASN A 38 29.87 -65.94 3.03
C ASN A 38 28.69 -64.97 2.78
N THR A 39 27.54 -65.20 3.39
CA THR A 39 26.35 -64.33 3.34
C THR A 39 26.58 -62.96 4.00
N VAL A 40 27.34 -62.91 5.11
CA VAL A 40 27.65 -61.65 5.82
C VAL A 40 28.72 -60.86 5.09
N ARG A 41 29.69 -61.55 4.46
CA ARG A 41 30.71 -60.91 3.59
C ARG A 41 30.09 -60.33 2.31
N PHE A 42 29.06 -60.99 1.75
CA PHE A 42 28.32 -60.49 0.60
C PHE A 42 27.48 -59.25 0.94
N GLN A 43 26.77 -59.26 2.08
CA GLN A 43 25.97 -58.10 2.53
C GLN A 43 26.82 -56.88 2.89
N LEU A 44 27.93 -57.07 3.63
CA LEU A 44 28.87 -55.97 3.93
C LEU A 44 29.58 -55.45 2.68
N GLY A 45 29.90 -56.32 1.72
CA GLY A 45 30.46 -55.93 0.42
C GLY A 45 29.50 -55.10 -0.42
N THR A 46 28.20 -55.46 -0.44
CA THR A 46 27.17 -54.68 -1.15
C THR A 46 26.87 -53.34 -0.48
N GLU A 47 26.90 -53.25 0.85
CA GLU A 47 26.72 -51.98 1.57
C GLU A 47 27.90 -51.01 1.35
N GLN A 48 29.14 -51.52 1.37
CA GLN A 48 30.34 -50.72 1.09
C GLN A 48 30.34 -50.21 -0.36
N GLN A 49 30.01 -51.08 -1.31
CA GLN A 49 29.99 -50.75 -2.75
C GLN A 49 28.84 -49.78 -3.12
N GLN A 50 27.70 -49.83 -2.40
CA GLN A 50 26.63 -48.83 -2.52
C GLN A 50 26.95 -47.50 -1.83
N ARG A 51 27.87 -47.48 -0.85
CA ARG A 51 28.34 -46.26 -0.19
C ARG A 51 29.37 -45.54 -1.06
N ASP A 52 30.30 -46.28 -1.66
CA ASP A 52 31.31 -45.75 -2.60
C ASP A 52 30.67 -45.23 -3.90
N ASN A 53 29.68 -45.95 -4.45
CA ASN A 53 28.93 -45.47 -5.62
C ASN A 53 28.06 -44.23 -5.33
N ARG A 54 27.63 -44.00 -4.08
CA ARG A 54 26.87 -42.81 -3.66
C ARG A 54 27.74 -41.56 -3.58
N GLY A 55 28.95 -41.67 -3.01
CA GLY A 55 29.93 -40.58 -3.02
C GLY A 55 30.29 -40.14 -4.44
N HIS A 56 30.48 -41.11 -5.35
CA HIS A 56 30.78 -40.83 -6.76
C HIS A 56 29.67 -40.09 -7.52
N TYR A 57 28.39 -40.29 -7.17
CA TYR A 57 27.25 -39.64 -7.85
C TYR A 57 27.01 -38.20 -7.36
N GLU A 58 27.13 -37.96 -6.05
CA GLU A 58 27.03 -36.60 -5.47
C GLU A 58 28.19 -35.72 -5.95
N ASP A 59 29.41 -36.28 -5.93
CA ASP A 59 30.59 -35.62 -6.48
C ASP A 59 30.43 -35.36 -7.98
N SER A 60 29.80 -36.28 -8.74
CA SER A 60 29.57 -36.10 -10.18
C SER A 60 28.57 -35.00 -10.52
N LEU A 61 27.45 -34.84 -9.77
CA LEU A 61 26.48 -33.77 -10.04
C LEU A 61 27.06 -32.39 -9.69
N LEU A 62 27.71 -32.28 -8.52
CA LEU A 62 28.36 -31.03 -8.11
C LEU A 62 29.51 -30.69 -9.07
N TYR A 63 30.29 -31.68 -9.49
CA TYR A 63 31.32 -31.54 -10.51
C TYR A 63 30.74 -31.15 -11.86
N ASN A 64 29.61 -31.71 -12.29
CA ASN A 64 28.96 -31.33 -13.56
C ASN A 64 28.40 -29.90 -13.52
N ILE A 65 27.85 -29.45 -12.39
CA ILE A 65 27.40 -28.06 -12.21
C ILE A 65 28.61 -27.13 -12.18
N GLN A 66 29.67 -27.50 -11.47
CA GLN A 66 30.92 -26.73 -11.38
C GLN A 66 31.68 -26.70 -12.71
N ASP A 67 31.68 -27.79 -13.47
CA ASP A 67 32.24 -27.91 -14.82
C ASP A 67 31.41 -27.11 -15.83
N PHE A 68 30.07 -27.17 -15.76
CA PHE A 68 29.19 -26.33 -16.57
C PHE A 68 29.38 -24.84 -16.26
N LEU A 69 29.42 -24.47 -14.97
CA LEU A 69 29.65 -23.09 -14.54
C LEU A 69 31.04 -22.60 -14.91
N SER A 70 32.08 -23.42 -14.75
CA SER A 70 33.45 -23.04 -15.12
C SER A 70 33.64 -22.92 -16.63
N ARG A 71 33.04 -23.79 -17.43
CA ARG A 71 33.04 -23.70 -18.90
C ARG A 71 32.23 -22.51 -19.43
N ASN A 72 31.14 -22.13 -18.75
CA ASN A 72 30.25 -21.05 -19.19
C ASN A 72 30.38 -19.77 -18.36
N ILE A 73 31.40 -19.65 -17.51
CA ILE A 73 31.53 -18.53 -16.57
C ILE A 73 31.55 -17.18 -17.28
N PHE A 74 32.15 -17.12 -18.47
CA PHE A 74 32.19 -15.91 -19.29
C PHE A 74 30.81 -15.52 -19.80
N THR A 75 30.08 -16.46 -20.40
CA THR A 75 28.73 -16.22 -20.93
C THR A 75 27.78 -15.80 -19.81
N VAL A 76 27.83 -16.49 -18.67
CA VAL A 76 27.03 -16.16 -17.49
C VAL A 76 27.41 -14.79 -16.92
N SER A 77 28.71 -14.49 -16.79
CA SER A 77 29.20 -13.20 -16.32
C SER A 77 28.83 -12.06 -17.27
N HIS A 78 28.91 -12.29 -18.58
CA HIS A 78 28.55 -11.31 -19.59
C HIS A 78 27.05 -11.01 -19.55
N ILE A 79 26.20 -12.05 -19.53
CA ILE A 79 24.75 -11.91 -19.38
C ILE A 79 24.41 -11.16 -18.08
N ALA A 80 25.01 -11.55 -16.95
CA ALA A 80 24.80 -10.88 -15.68
C ALA A 80 25.23 -9.40 -15.72
N SER A 81 26.42 -9.11 -16.28
CA SER A 81 26.91 -7.73 -16.42
C SER A 81 26.05 -6.88 -17.34
N SER A 82 25.53 -7.44 -18.43
CA SER A 82 24.63 -6.77 -19.37
C SER A 82 23.26 -6.49 -18.74
N ILE A 83 22.71 -7.43 -17.95
CA ILE A 83 21.48 -7.21 -17.17
C ILE A 83 21.69 -6.08 -16.16
N LEU A 84 22.80 -6.10 -15.41
CA LEU A 84 23.12 -5.05 -14.45
C LEU A 84 23.32 -3.68 -15.12
N CYS A 85 24.05 -3.63 -16.24
CA CYS A 85 24.27 -2.41 -17.01
C CYS A 85 22.96 -1.86 -17.58
N ALA A 86 22.10 -2.73 -18.13
CA ALA A 86 20.77 -2.37 -18.62
C ALA A 86 19.88 -1.77 -17.52
N TYR A 87 19.93 -2.37 -16.32
CA TYR A 87 19.16 -1.94 -15.15
C TYR A 87 19.68 -0.60 -14.62
N PHE A 88 20.97 -0.51 -14.27
CA PHE A 88 21.59 0.71 -13.73
C PHE A 88 21.59 1.86 -14.72
N GLY A 89 21.78 1.59 -16.02
CA GLY A 89 21.72 2.61 -17.05
C GLY A 89 20.32 3.22 -17.18
N GLY A 90 19.28 2.39 -17.16
CA GLY A 90 17.91 2.89 -17.17
C GLY A 90 17.53 3.65 -15.89
N LEU A 91 18.01 3.17 -14.74
CA LEU A 91 17.85 3.82 -13.44
C LEU A 91 18.56 5.19 -13.38
N ALA A 92 19.77 5.31 -13.91
CA ALA A 92 20.47 6.59 -14.00
C ALA A 92 19.67 7.63 -14.81
N CYS A 93 19.05 7.22 -15.91
CA CYS A 93 18.13 8.07 -16.68
C CYS A 93 16.87 8.45 -15.90
N GLN A 94 16.27 7.51 -15.16
CA GLN A 94 15.08 7.76 -14.32
C GLN A 94 15.36 8.74 -13.17
N LEU A 95 16.57 8.71 -12.61
CA LEU A 95 17.01 9.57 -11.52
C LEU A 95 17.56 10.92 -11.97
N GLN A 96 17.48 11.25 -13.27
CA GLN A 96 18.09 12.45 -13.85
C GLN A 96 19.62 12.55 -13.63
N MET A 97 20.29 11.43 -13.35
CA MET A 97 21.76 11.31 -13.29
C MET A 97 22.35 10.87 -14.64
N GLN A 98 21.65 11.21 -15.74
CA GLN A 98 21.96 10.72 -17.07
C GLN A 98 23.38 11.09 -17.52
N ILE A 99 23.89 12.28 -17.18
CA ILE A 99 25.24 12.67 -17.62
C ILE A 99 26.31 11.88 -16.87
N VAL A 100 26.25 11.86 -15.54
CA VAL A 100 27.31 11.30 -14.68
C VAL A 100 27.30 9.78 -14.65
N SER A 101 26.12 9.16 -14.65
CA SER A 101 25.95 7.72 -14.41
C SER A 101 25.48 6.93 -15.63
N PHE A 102 25.20 7.59 -16.76
CA PHE A 102 24.80 6.94 -18.01
C PHE A 102 25.70 7.34 -19.19
N CYS A 103 25.72 8.61 -19.59
CA CYS A 103 26.47 9.09 -20.76
C CYS A 103 27.99 8.92 -20.59
N ILE A 104 28.55 9.49 -19.53
CA ILE A 104 30.00 9.50 -19.32
C ILE A 104 30.55 8.07 -19.20
N PRO A 105 30.00 7.19 -18.34
CA PRO A 105 30.51 5.83 -18.22
C PRO A 105 30.41 5.06 -19.53
N LEU A 106 29.26 5.08 -20.22
CA LEU A 106 29.05 4.30 -21.45
C LEU A 106 29.93 4.78 -22.61
N LEU A 107 30.16 6.08 -22.74
CA LEU A 107 31.06 6.62 -23.77
C LEU A 107 32.54 6.39 -23.42
N LEU A 108 32.90 6.25 -22.14
CA LEU A 108 34.26 5.95 -21.70
C LEU A 108 34.60 4.46 -21.77
N VAL A 109 33.63 3.55 -21.89
CA VAL A 109 33.90 2.10 -21.98
C VAL A 109 34.84 1.81 -23.16
N THR A 110 34.52 2.26 -24.37
CA THR A 110 35.30 2.00 -25.58
C THR A 110 36.75 2.50 -25.52
N PRO A 111 37.04 3.78 -25.16
CA PRO A 111 38.42 4.23 -25.03
C PRO A 111 39.16 3.54 -23.89
N LEU A 112 38.48 3.20 -22.79
CA LEU A 112 39.09 2.48 -21.66
C LEU A 112 39.45 1.04 -22.05
N THR A 113 38.58 0.31 -22.75
CA THR A 113 38.90 -1.03 -23.27
C THR A 113 40.02 -0.98 -24.29
N LEU A 114 40.02 -0.02 -25.22
CA LEU A 114 41.13 0.18 -26.16
C LEU A 114 42.45 0.48 -25.44
N PHE A 115 42.42 1.30 -24.39
CA PHE A 115 43.60 1.58 -23.57
C PHE A 115 44.10 0.34 -22.83
N ILE A 116 43.21 -0.46 -22.23
CA ILE A 116 43.56 -1.71 -21.54
C ILE A 116 44.16 -2.72 -22.53
N VAL A 117 43.56 -2.88 -23.72
CA VAL A 117 44.07 -3.75 -24.79
C VAL A 117 45.45 -3.26 -25.24
N PHE A 118 45.61 -1.96 -25.51
CA PHE A 118 46.87 -1.36 -25.92
C PHE A 118 47.98 -1.57 -24.88
N GLN A 119 47.69 -1.32 -23.60
CA GLN A 119 48.64 -1.54 -22.51
C GLN A 119 49.01 -3.02 -22.34
N LYS A 120 48.04 -3.94 -22.51
CA LYS A 120 48.33 -5.39 -22.49
C LYS A 120 49.23 -5.80 -23.66
N CYS A 121 48.96 -5.34 -24.88
CA CYS A 121 49.77 -5.68 -26.05
C CYS A 121 51.16 -5.03 -26.04
N ASN A 122 51.34 -3.86 -25.39
CA ASN A 122 52.60 -3.10 -25.43
C ASN A 122 53.49 -3.30 -24.18
N ALA A 123 52.90 -3.43 -22.99
CA ALA A 123 53.64 -3.42 -21.72
C ALA A 123 53.66 -4.77 -20.99
N GLY A 124 53.05 -5.83 -21.54
CA GLY A 124 53.02 -7.16 -20.92
C GLY A 124 52.52 -7.08 -19.47
N LEU A 125 51.29 -6.62 -19.28
CA LEU A 125 50.68 -6.34 -17.98
C LEU A 125 50.55 -7.64 -17.15
N GLY A 126 51.63 -8.05 -16.48
CA GLY A 126 51.78 -9.35 -15.81
C GLY A 126 50.97 -9.55 -14.52
N ALA A 127 50.11 -8.59 -14.14
CA ALA A 127 49.32 -8.67 -12.91
C ALA A 127 47.86 -9.13 -13.13
N LEU A 128 47.37 -9.14 -14.37
CA LEU A 128 46.03 -9.62 -14.73
C LEU A 128 46.19 -10.68 -15.82
N ASP A 129 46.30 -11.96 -15.42
CA ASP A 129 46.33 -13.13 -16.32
C ASP A 129 44.95 -13.36 -16.98
N LEU A 130 44.48 -12.35 -17.72
CA LEU A 130 43.28 -12.39 -18.55
C LEU A 130 43.61 -13.11 -19.86
N ARG A 131 43.80 -14.43 -19.81
CA ARG A 131 44.06 -15.32 -20.97
C ARG A 131 43.06 -15.15 -22.14
N ILE A 132 41.91 -14.53 -21.87
CA ILE A 132 40.81 -14.29 -22.81
C ILE A 132 41.15 -13.16 -23.80
N LEU A 133 42.00 -12.20 -23.42
CA LEU A 133 42.43 -11.10 -24.30
C LEU A 133 43.56 -11.49 -25.28
N ASP A 134 44.07 -12.72 -25.21
CA ASP A 134 45.20 -13.16 -26.05
C ASP A 134 44.79 -13.32 -27.53
N PHE A 135 43.49 -13.46 -27.81
CA PHE A 135 42.94 -13.47 -29.17
C PHE A 135 42.91 -12.09 -29.85
N LEU A 136 43.04 -11.00 -29.08
CA LEU A 136 42.89 -9.62 -29.57
C LEU A 136 44.21 -8.93 -29.92
N CYS A 137 45.36 -9.42 -29.44
CA CYS A 137 46.66 -8.88 -29.83
C CYS A 137 47.13 -9.61 -31.10
N PRO A 138 47.12 -8.97 -32.28
CA PRO A 138 47.70 -9.58 -33.47
C PRO A 138 49.22 -9.78 -33.26
N ALA A 139 49.76 -10.90 -33.72
CA ALA A 139 51.19 -11.20 -33.69
C ALA A 139 52.05 -10.30 -34.63
N ALA A 140 51.51 -9.14 -35.06
CA ALA A 140 52.06 -8.33 -36.14
C ALA A 140 52.37 -6.89 -35.68
N GLU A 141 53.35 -6.28 -36.38
CA GLU A 141 53.89 -4.93 -36.20
C GLU A 141 52.83 -3.85 -35.88
N MET A 142 53.16 -2.95 -34.94
CA MET A 142 52.30 -1.86 -34.44
C MET A 142 51.71 -0.97 -35.55
N ASP A 143 52.38 -0.89 -36.70
CA ASP A 143 51.94 -0.12 -37.87
C ASP A 143 50.60 -0.62 -38.45
N LYS A 144 50.26 -1.90 -38.26
CA LYS A 144 48.98 -2.49 -38.69
C LYS A 144 47.82 -2.20 -37.72
N LEU A 145 48.10 -1.69 -36.52
CA LEU A 145 47.10 -1.35 -35.50
C LEU A 145 46.60 0.11 -35.64
N LEU A 146 47.37 0.97 -36.31
CA LEU A 146 47.03 2.39 -36.50
C LEU A 146 45.71 2.58 -37.25
N LEU A 147 45.50 1.85 -38.35
CA LEU A 147 44.27 1.96 -39.16
C LEU A 147 43.00 1.54 -38.38
N PRO A 148 42.96 0.38 -37.68
CA PRO A 148 41.86 0.04 -36.79
C PRO A 148 41.60 1.07 -35.67
N VAL A 149 42.65 1.64 -35.08
CA VAL A 149 42.52 2.67 -34.02
C VAL A 149 41.95 3.96 -34.58
N VAL A 150 42.41 4.42 -35.74
CA VAL A 150 41.86 5.59 -36.43
C VAL A 150 40.39 5.35 -36.80
N CYS A 151 40.06 4.22 -37.43
CA CYS A 151 38.68 3.86 -37.75
C CYS A 151 37.80 3.77 -36.50
N GLY A 152 38.30 3.16 -35.42
CA GLY A 152 37.61 3.07 -34.12
C GLY A 152 37.39 4.44 -33.48
N SER A 153 38.37 5.34 -33.55
CA SER A 153 38.24 6.71 -33.05
C SER A 153 37.22 7.53 -33.84
N CYS A 154 37.17 7.37 -35.17
CA CYS A 154 36.16 8.00 -36.02
C CYS A 154 34.75 7.48 -35.71
N LEU A 155 34.59 6.17 -35.51
CA LEU A 155 33.31 5.57 -35.10
C LEU A 155 32.88 6.03 -33.71
N TRP A 156 33.81 6.13 -32.76
CA TRP A 156 33.54 6.66 -31.42
C TRP A 156 33.10 8.13 -31.47
N MET A 157 33.80 8.98 -32.24
CA MET A 157 33.38 10.37 -32.45
C MET A 157 31.99 10.45 -33.09
N SER A 158 31.69 9.60 -34.08
CA SER A 158 30.35 9.51 -34.67
C SER A 158 29.29 9.14 -33.64
N LEU A 159 29.57 8.18 -32.75
CA LEU A 159 28.67 7.80 -31.66
C LEU A 159 28.40 8.97 -30.69
N VAL A 160 29.44 9.75 -30.32
CA VAL A 160 29.29 10.95 -29.47
C VAL A 160 28.37 11.98 -30.13
N PHE A 161 28.52 12.21 -31.44
CA PHE A 161 27.66 13.14 -32.18
C PHE A 161 26.21 12.64 -32.28
N LEU A 162 25.99 11.37 -32.62
CA LEU A 162 24.65 10.77 -32.70
C LEU A 162 23.92 10.80 -31.35
N THR A 163 24.66 10.63 -30.27
CA THR A 163 24.14 10.60 -28.90
C THR A 163 24.17 11.96 -28.21
N TYR A 164 24.46 13.05 -28.93
CA TYR A 164 24.48 14.41 -28.36
C TYR A 164 23.18 14.79 -27.65
N HIS A 165 22.04 14.35 -28.16
CA HIS A 165 20.73 14.58 -27.53
C HIS A 165 20.62 13.96 -26.12
N VAL A 166 21.39 12.90 -25.82
CA VAL A 166 21.46 12.25 -24.51
C VAL A 166 22.17 13.14 -23.47
N TRP A 167 22.97 14.13 -23.90
CA TRP A 167 23.65 15.06 -23.00
C TRP A 167 22.76 16.18 -22.46
N LEU A 168 21.57 16.36 -23.03
CA LEU A 168 20.63 17.44 -22.66
C LEU A 168 19.32 16.85 -22.09
N PRO A 169 19.35 16.27 -20.87
CA PRO A 169 18.19 15.59 -20.31
C PRO A 169 17.03 16.58 -20.07
N ARG A 170 15.84 16.24 -20.53
CA ARG A 170 14.59 16.98 -20.27
C ARG A 170 13.43 16.08 -19.82
N CYS A 171 13.72 14.84 -19.44
CA CYS A 171 12.71 13.89 -18.98
C CYS A 171 12.15 14.20 -17.58
N ASN A 172 10.89 13.84 -17.37
CA ASN A 172 10.28 13.87 -16.04
C ASN A 172 10.97 12.86 -15.10
N ARG A 173 11.11 13.22 -13.83
CA ARG A 173 11.68 12.37 -12.78
C ARG A 173 10.91 11.04 -12.70
N MET A 174 11.63 9.93 -12.58
CA MET A 174 11.06 8.58 -12.45
C MET A 174 10.15 8.15 -13.63
N ALA A 175 10.43 8.64 -14.84
CA ALA A 175 9.74 8.23 -16.06
C ALA A 175 9.78 6.69 -16.28
N LYS A 176 8.78 6.14 -16.98
CA LYS A 176 8.74 4.70 -17.28
C LYS A 176 9.92 4.34 -18.19
N MET A 177 10.50 3.15 -18.02
CA MET A 177 11.62 2.71 -18.88
C MET A 177 11.23 2.75 -20.38
N THR A 178 9.98 2.39 -20.67
CA THR A 178 9.40 2.40 -22.02
C THR A 178 9.23 3.81 -22.61
N SER A 179 9.15 4.85 -21.78
CA SER A 179 9.13 6.23 -22.26
C SER A 179 10.53 6.82 -22.41
N LEU A 180 11.55 6.17 -21.85
CA LEU A 180 12.95 6.62 -21.96
C LEU A 180 13.66 5.96 -23.15
N PHE A 181 13.37 4.68 -23.41
CA PHE A 181 14.03 3.89 -24.45
C PHE A 181 13.05 3.47 -25.55
N ILE A 182 13.51 3.43 -26.80
CA ILE A 182 12.76 3.00 -27.98
C ILE A 182 12.50 1.50 -27.91
N GLU A 183 13.54 0.72 -27.62
CA GLU A 183 13.46 -0.74 -27.56
C GLU A 183 13.41 -1.23 -26.10
N PRO A 184 12.41 -2.05 -25.73
CA PRO A 184 12.35 -2.64 -24.39
C PRO A 184 13.39 -3.75 -24.19
N PHE A 185 13.83 -4.40 -25.29
CA PHE A 185 14.83 -5.46 -25.27
C PHE A 185 16.16 -4.90 -25.77
N LYS A 186 17.21 -5.01 -24.96
CA LYS A 186 18.53 -4.45 -25.26
C LYS A 186 19.44 -5.54 -25.77
N SER A 187 20.28 -5.22 -26.76
CA SER A 187 21.27 -6.17 -27.27
C SER A 187 22.28 -6.51 -26.18
N CYS A 188 22.39 -7.79 -25.80
CA CYS A 188 23.33 -8.23 -24.78
C CYS A 188 24.78 -8.09 -25.23
N ILE A 189 25.04 -8.17 -26.54
CA ILE A 189 26.38 -8.24 -27.13
C ILE A 189 27.12 -6.89 -27.06
N SER A 190 26.41 -5.79 -27.31
CA SER A 190 26.95 -4.42 -27.15
C SER A 190 25.92 -3.56 -26.44
N ILE A 191 25.81 -3.82 -25.14
CA ILE A 191 24.82 -3.18 -24.28
C ILE A 191 25.04 -1.66 -24.18
N ASP A 192 26.30 -1.22 -24.23
CA ASP A 192 26.72 0.17 -24.17
C ASP A 192 26.21 1.00 -25.35
N THR A 193 26.46 0.54 -26.58
CA THR A 193 25.97 1.21 -27.80
C THR A 193 24.46 1.08 -27.94
N SER A 194 23.90 -0.10 -27.63
CA SER A 194 22.45 -0.34 -27.65
C SER A 194 21.71 0.59 -26.70
N LEU A 195 22.21 0.81 -25.49
CA LEU A 195 21.62 1.74 -24.52
C LEU A 195 21.64 3.19 -25.00
N LEU A 196 22.79 3.66 -25.49
CA LEU A 196 22.96 5.04 -25.94
C LEU A 196 22.10 5.35 -27.17
N LEU A 197 22.02 4.43 -28.13
CA LEU A 197 21.26 4.61 -29.38
C LEU A 197 19.76 4.36 -29.20
N SER A 198 19.36 3.51 -28.25
CA SER A 198 17.94 3.29 -27.94
C SER A 198 17.33 4.40 -27.08
N ARG A 199 18.12 5.33 -26.53
CA ARG A 199 17.58 6.47 -25.78
C ARG A 199 16.78 7.38 -26.71
N ARG A 200 15.53 7.69 -26.32
CA ARG A 200 14.65 8.61 -27.06
C ARG A 200 15.17 10.06 -27.01
N ASN A 201 14.94 10.82 -28.07
CA ASN A 201 15.22 12.25 -28.09
C ASN A 201 14.08 13.05 -27.42
N ASP A 202 14.35 13.67 -26.28
CA ASP A 202 13.38 14.45 -25.50
C ASP A 202 12.86 15.71 -26.26
N ILE A 203 13.43 16.06 -27.42
CA ILE A 203 13.09 17.26 -28.20
C ILE A 203 11.98 16.98 -29.24
N SER A 204 11.93 15.78 -29.84
CA SER A 204 11.02 15.47 -30.94
C SER A 204 9.62 14.98 -30.51
N GLU A 205 9.45 14.57 -29.25
CA GLU A 205 8.19 14.00 -28.76
C GLU A 205 7.12 15.02 -28.35
N ARG A 206 7.34 16.32 -28.54
CA ARG A 206 6.26 17.30 -28.39
C ARG A 206 5.14 17.15 -29.42
N HIS A 207 5.31 16.33 -30.47
CA HIS A 207 4.35 16.22 -31.58
C HIS A 207 3.77 14.83 -31.86
N TYR A 208 4.22 13.74 -31.23
CA TYR A 208 3.69 12.41 -31.57
C TYR A 208 3.34 11.47 -30.41
N GLU A 209 3.85 11.67 -29.19
CA GLU A 209 3.42 10.89 -28.01
C GLU A 209 3.11 11.78 -26.78
N TRP A 210 2.63 13.00 -27.05
CA TRP A 210 2.12 13.91 -26.03
C TRP A 210 0.63 14.23 -26.21
N SER A 211 -0.14 13.20 -26.59
CA SER A 211 -1.60 13.23 -26.54
C SER A 211 -2.14 12.55 -25.26
N GLY A 212 -1.25 12.03 -24.39
CA GLY A 212 -1.60 11.24 -23.21
C GLY A 212 -1.13 11.77 -21.84
N GLY A 213 -0.25 12.78 -21.79
CA GLY A 213 0.20 13.35 -20.51
C GLY A 213 1.32 14.38 -20.63
N ASP A 214 0.97 15.66 -20.66
CA ASP A 214 1.38 16.69 -19.68
C ASP A 214 0.78 18.07 -20.03
N ASN A 215 -0.50 18.16 -20.36
CA ASN A 215 -1.23 19.17 -19.62
C ASN A 215 -1.70 18.45 -18.35
N TYR A 216 -1.03 18.71 -17.21
CA TYR A 216 -1.87 18.99 -16.05
C TYR A 216 -2.76 20.12 -16.54
N ASP A 217 -4.02 19.81 -16.84
CA ASP A 217 -4.98 20.67 -17.53
C ASP A 217 -5.33 21.93 -16.70
N GLY A 218 -4.38 22.63 -16.06
CA GLY A 218 -4.64 23.72 -15.12
C GLY A 218 -5.53 23.36 -13.91
N ILE A 219 -6.06 22.13 -13.85
CA ILE A 219 -7.00 21.67 -12.84
C ILE A 219 -6.20 21.23 -11.63
N THR A 220 -6.37 21.98 -10.55
CA THR A 220 -5.85 21.61 -9.23
C THR A 220 -6.58 20.35 -8.74
N PRO A 221 -5.86 19.26 -8.40
CA PRO A 221 -6.45 18.04 -7.85
C PRO A 221 -7.34 18.33 -6.63
N MET A 222 -8.45 17.60 -6.51
CA MET A 222 -9.37 17.68 -5.38
C MET A 222 -9.29 16.41 -4.54
N VAL A 223 -9.13 16.54 -3.22
CA VAL A 223 -9.09 15.41 -2.28
C VAL A 223 -10.22 15.53 -1.26
N TYR A 224 -11.16 14.60 -1.29
CA TYR A 224 -12.17 14.45 -0.25
C TYR A 224 -11.66 13.50 0.82
N VAL A 225 -11.41 14.02 2.02
CA VAL A 225 -10.96 13.22 3.17
C VAL A 225 -12.18 12.73 3.93
N CYS A 226 -12.39 11.42 3.95
CA CYS A 226 -13.57 10.77 4.50
C CYS A 226 -13.19 9.87 5.67
N ALA A 227 -13.68 10.16 6.87
CA ALA A 227 -13.51 9.30 8.05
C ALA A 227 -14.86 8.83 8.60
N THR A 228 -14.91 7.59 9.07
CA THR A 228 -16.10 7.04 9.74
C THR A 228 -15.85 6.91 11.23
N PHE A 229 -16.76 7.45 12.04
CA PHE A 229 -16.77 7.36 13.50
C PHE A 229 -17.88 6.43 13.97
N TRP A 230 -17.56 5.59 14.95
CA TRP A 230 -18.45 4.78 15.76
C TRP A 230 -17.86 4.53 17.17
N HIS A 231 -18.34 5.33 18.14
CA HIS A 231 -18.00 5.25 19.57
C HIS A 231 -16.49 5.30 19.88
N GLU A 232 -15.71 6.10 19.13
CA GLU A 232 -14.27 6.30 19.36
C GLU A 232 -13.97 6.93 20.72
N THR A 233 -12.79 6.60 21.25
CA THR A 233 -12.28 7.23 22.47
C THR A 233 -11.85 8.67 22.21
N ARG A 234 -11.73 9.47 23.29
CA ARG A 234 -11.33 10.88 23.18
C ARG A 234 -9.96 11.02 22.53
N ARG A 235 -9.05 10.09 22.84
CA ARG A 235 -7.69 10.04 22.29
C ARG A 235 -7.70 9.72 20.80
N GLU A 236 -8.46 8.71 20.38
CA GLU A 236 -8.61 8.31 18.97
C GLU A 236 -9.09 9.50 18.11
N MET A 237 -10.21 10.13 18.51
CA MET A 237 -10.75 11.29 17.78
C MET A 237 -9.77 12.45 17.71
N LEU A 238 -9.06 12.73 18.81
CA LEU A 238 -8.13 13.86 18.90
C LEU A 238 -6.95 13.71 17.93
N GLU A 239 -6.37 12.51 17.81
CA GLU A 239 -5.23 12.28 16.90
C GLU A 239 -5.63 12.44 15.43
N LEU A 240 -6.79 11.89 15.03
CA LEU A 240 -7.31 12.10 13.68
C LEU A 240 -7.57 13.59 13.40
N LEU A 241 -8.24 14.30 14.31
CA LEU A 241 -8.53 15.72 14.15
C LEU A 241 -7.25 16.56 14.05
N LYS A 242 -6.22 16.28 14.86
CA LYS A 242 -4.90 16.92 14.72
C LYS A 242 -4.33 16.74 13.32
N SER A 243 -4.44 15.54 12.73
CA SER A 243 -4.00 15.30 11.36
C SER A 243 -4.77 16.14 10.33
N LEU A 244 -6.09 16.34 10.51
CA LEU A 244 -6.88 17.20 9.62
C LEU A 244 -6.47 18.68 9.73
N PHE A 245 -6.28 19.19 10.96
CA PHE A 245 -5.81 20.55 11.19
C PHE A 245 -4.38 20.78 10.67
N ARG A 246 -3.47 19.80 10.84
CA ARG A 246 -2.12 19.85 10.24
C ARG A 246 -2.18 19.94 8.72
N LEU A 247 -3.10 19.22 8.08
CA LEU A 247 -3.28 19.24 6.63
C LEU A 247 -3.83 20.58 6.13
N ASP A 248 -4.78 21.16 6.87
CA ASP A 248 -5.34 22.48 6.55
C ASP A 248 -4.28 23.60 6.71
N ALA A 249 -3.53 23.59 7.81
CA ALA A 249 -2.41 24.51 8.01
C ALA A 249 -1.33 24.37 6.91
N HIS A 250 -1.01 23.14 6.52
CA HIS A 250 -0.08 22.87 5.43
C HIS A 250 -0.54 23.53 4.11
N ARG A 251 -1.82 23.39 3.76
CA ARG A 251 -2.39 23.98 2.56
C ARG A 251 -2.43 25.51 2.63
N ALA A 252 -2.78 26.07 3.78
CA ALA A 252 -2.78 27.52 3.99
C ALA A 252 -1.37 28.11 3.75
N ALA A 253 -0.35 27.48 4.31
CA ALA A 253 1.06 27.85 4.09
C ALA A 253 1.48 27.77 2.61
N SER A 254 1.09 26.70 1.88
CA SER A 254 1.37 26.59 0.44
C SER A 254 0.71 27.71 -0.37
N ARG A 255 -0.55 28.05 -0.07
CA ARG A 255 -1.26 29.16 -0.73
C ARG A 255 -0.63 30.52 -0.44
N GLN A 256 -0.18 30.74 0.79
CA GLN A 256 0.50 31.96 1.18
C GLN A 256 1.85 32.11 0.45
N ALA A 257 2.64 31.05 0.40
CA ALA A 257 3.90 31.02 -0.34
C ALA A 257 3.71 31.30 -1.84
N GLU A 258 2.67 30.75 -2.47
CA GLU A 258 2.33 31.02 -3.88
C GLU A 258 2.00 32.49 -4.14
N ARG A 259 1.25 33.12 -3.23
CA ARG A 259 0.94 34.56 -3.30
C ARG A 259 2.20 35.42 -3.16
N GLN A 260 3.12 35.03 -2.29
CA GLN A 260 4.33 35.80 -1.99
C GLN A 260 5.44 35.63 -3.04
N LEU A 261 5.64 34.41 -3.57
CA LEU A 261 6.73 34.09 -4.50
C LEU A 261 6.36 34.22 -5.99
N LEU A 262 5.11 34.55 -6.32
CA LEU A 262 4.59 34.62 -7.70
C LEU A 262 4.94 33.37 -8.55
N THR A 263 5.12 32.22 -7.90
CA THR A 263 5.54 30.96 -8.49
C THR A 263 4.50 29.91 -8.16
N THR A 264 4.00 29.20 -9.17
CA THR A 264 2.96 28.18 -9.02
C THR A 264 3.51 26.92 -8.39
N ASP A 265 2.87 26.47 -7.31
CA ASP A 265 3.16 25.16 -6.70
C ASP A 265 2.70 24.04 -7.64
N LEU A 266 3.66 23.22 -8.09
CA LEU A 266 3.37 22.05 -8.93
C LEU A 266 2.65 20.94 -8.13
N ASP A 267 2.77 20.96 -6.80
CA ASP A 267 2.22 19.97 -5.89
C ASP A 267 0.89 20.42 -5.26
N LYS A 268 0.30 21.53 -5.74
CA LYS A 268 -0.97 22.09 -5.26
C LYS A 268 -2.13 21.10 -5.35
N PHE A 269 -2.98 21.09 -4.32
CA PHE A 269 -4.25 20.36 -4.29
C PHE A 269 -5.25 21.06 -3.36
N ASN A 270 -6.54 20.82 -3.60
CA ASN A 270 -7.63 21.24 -2.74
C ASN A 270 -8.09 20.09 -1.86
N VAL A 271 -8.60 20.42 -0.67
CA VAL A 271 -9.12 19.45 0.30
C VAL A 271 -10.47 19.87 0.87
N GLU A 272 -11.31 18.88 1.10
CA GLU A 272 -12.54 18.98 1.90
C GLU A 272 -12.64 17.77 2.84
N PHE A 273 -13.08 18.00 4.07
CA PHE A 273 -13.14 16.99 5.12
C PHE A 273 -14.60 16.59 5.37
N HIS A 274 -14.87 15.29 5.33
CA HIS A 274 -16.18 14.68 5.55
C HIS A 274 -16.06 13.61 6.65
N LEU A 275 -16.63 13.88 7.81
CA LEU A 275 -16.67 12.93 8.93
C LEU A 275 -18.08 12.36 9.03
N ILE A 276 -18.21 11.04 9.00
CA ILE A 276 -19.51 10.36 9.05
C ILE A 276 -19.63 9.71 10.42
N PHE A 277 -20.55 10.22 11.24
CA PHE A 277 -20.78 9.74 12.60
C PHE A 277 -21.97 8.78 12.62
N ASP A 278 -21.70 7.49 12.83
CA ASP A 278 -22.72 6.46 12.97
C ASP A 278 -23.36 6.52 14.37
N ASP A 279 -24.69 6.37 14.41
CA ASP A 279 -25.49 6.38 15.65
C ASP A 279 -25.33 7.67 16.50
N ALA A 280 -25.55 8.82 15.85
CA ALA A 280 -25.26 10.13 16.43
C ALA A 280 -26.33 10.63 17.44
N PHE A 281 -27.46 9.95 17.57
CA PHE A 281 -28.62 10.44 18.31
C PHE A 281 -29.10 9.43 19.37
N GLU A 282 -29.33 9.94 20.58
CA GLU A 282 -30.01 9.24 21.68
C GLU A 282 -31.42 9.79 21.87
N THR A 283 -32.30 9.05 22.54
CA THR A 283 -33.66 9.52 22.86
C THR A 283 -33.69 10.07 24.29
N ASN A 284 -34.11 11.32 24.48
CA ASN A 284 -34.29 11.88 25.82
C ASN A 284 -35.56 11.32 26.49
N LYS A 285 -35.71 11.48 27.81
CA LYS A 285 -36.89 11.09 28.61
C LYS A 285 -38.24 11.60 28.08
N GLY A 286 -38.23 12.63 27.22
CA GLY A 286 -39.40 13.16 26.53
C GLY A 286 -39.60 12.66 25.09
N GLY A 287 -38.95 11.56 24.68
CA GLY A 287 -39.10 10.93 23.36
C GLY A 287 -38.46 11.69 22.19
N LYS A 288 -37.67 12.74 22.45
CA LYS A 288 -37.04 13.58 21.41
C LYS A 288 -35.59 13.18 21.16
N PRO A 289 -35.12 13.15 19.90
CA PRO A 289 -33.73 12.84 19.56
C PRO A 289 -32.80 13.97 20.01
N VAL A 290 -31.74 13.60 20.73
CA VAL A 290 -30.67 14.46 21.25
C VAL A 290 -29.31 13.94 20.82
N LEU A 291 -28.29 14.80 20.79
CA LEU A 291 -26.93 14.37 20.44
C LEU A 291 -26.41 13.40 21.51
N ASN A 292 -25.82 12.29 21.05
CA ASN A 292 -25.21 11.30 21.93
C ASN A 292 -23.98 11.86 22.66
N SER A 293 -23.51 11.15 23.68
CA SER A 293 -22.32 11.54 24.46
C SER A 293 -21.04 11.67 23.60
N TYR A 294 -20.86 10.78 22.62
CA TYR A 294 -19.66 10.75 21.77
C TYR A 294 -19.58 11.92 20.78
N VAL A 295 -20.71 12.40 20.25
CA VAL A 295 -20.77 13.58 19.38
C VAL A 295 -20.42 14.83 20.18
N LYS A 296 -20.86 14.93 21.44
CA LYS A 296 -20.43 16.03 22.33
C LYS A 296 -18.92 15.98 22.57
N GLN A 297 -18.37 14.79 22.81
CA GLN A 297 -16.93 14.59 22.95
C GLN A 297 -16.16 14.97 21.68
N LEU A 298 -16.71 14.68 20.48
CA LEU A 298 -16.10 15.10 19.21
C LEU A 298 -15.99 16.63 19.13
N LEU A 299 -17.03 17.36 19.53
CA LEU A 299 -17.04 18.83 19.51
C LEU A 299 -15.94 19.41 20.42
N ASP A 300 -15.76 18.86 21.62
CA ASP A 300 -14.65 19.25 22.51
C ASP A 300 -13.28 18.96 21.88
N CYS A 301 -13.15 17.81 21.21
CA CYS A 301 -11.90 17.40 20.58
C CYS A 301 -11.52 18.29 19.39
N ILE A 302 -12.49 18.84 18.65
CA ILE A 302 -12.24 19.76 17.52
C ILE A 302 -11.51 21.01 18.03
N GLU A 303 -11.98 21.59 19.13
CA GLU A 303 -11.34 22.78 19.74
C GLU A 303 -9.93 22.48 20.23
N LEU A 304 -9.77 21.38 20.98
CA LEU A 304 -8.46 20.97 21.49
C LEU A 304 -7.46 20.64 20.38
N ALA A 305 -7.92 20.00 19.30
CA ALA A 305 -7.07 19.68 18.15
C ALA A 305 -6.59 20.96 17.45
N ALA A 306 -7.46 21.95 17.27
CA ALA A 306 -7.11 23.24 16.69
C ALA A 306 -6.00 23.93 17.50
N MET A 307 -6.22 24.09 18.81
CA MET A 307 -5.26 24.72 19.74
C MET A 307 -3.92 23.97 19.78
N SER A 308 -3.97 22.63 19.78
CA SER A 308 -2.78 21.79 19.82
C SER A 308 -1.90 21.94 18.59
N VAL A 309 -2.48 22.17 17.41
CA VAL A 309 -1.72 22.30 16.15
C VAL A 309 -1.18 23.71 15.97
N ALA A 310 -1.95 24.74 16.32
CA ALA A 310 -1.49 26.12 16.20
C ALA A 310 -0.56 26.59 17.33
N LYS A 311 -0.43 25.82 18.43
CA LYS A 311 0.38 26.16 19.61
C LYS A 311 -0.01 27.52 20.23
N GLY A 312 -1.30 27.82 20.26
CA GLY A 312 -1.84 29.08 20.78
C GLY A 312 -3.35 29.15 20.63
N ASP A 313 -3.96 30.24 21.09
CA ASP A 313 -5.37 30.50 20.83
C ASP A 313 -5.55 30.97 19.38
N ILE A 314 -6.58 30.46 18.71
CA ILE A 314 -6.89 30.82 17.32
C ILE A 314 -8.24 31.52 17.32
N ASP A 315 -8.28 32.71 16.76
CA ASP A 315 -9.55 33.38 16.46
C ASP A 315 -10.16 32.77 15.19
N TRP A 316 -11.07 31.81 15.37
CA TRP A 316 -11.85 31.21 14.29
C TRP A 316 -13.27 30.92 14.76
N ASN A 317 -14.21 30.81 13.81
CA ASN A 317 -15.62 30.57 14.14
C ASN A 317 -15.81 29.15 14.71
N ARG A 318 -15.84 29.05 16.05
CA ARG A 318 -15.99 27.79 16.79
C ARG A 318 -17.37 27.16 16.60
N CYS A 319 -18.38 27.96 16.27
CA CYS A 319 -19.76 27.49 16.15
C CYS A 319 -20.04 26.91 14.75
N PRO A 320 -20.46 25.64 14.62
CA PRO A 320 -20.82 25.08 13.32
C PRO A 320 -22.08 25.70 12.74
N THR A 321 -22.15 25.74 11.42
CA THR A 321 -23.42 25.85 10.71
C THR A 321 -24.16 24.52 10.80
N LYS A 322 -25.43 24.56 11.24
CA LYS A 322 -26.30 23.39 11.41
C LYS A 322 -27.27 23.27 10.25
N THR A 323 -27.39 22.08 9.69
CA THR A 323 -28.38 21.75 8.64
C THR A 323 -29.16 20.49 9.02
N SER A 324 -30.48 20.51 8.80
CA SER A 324 -31.33 19.33 8.96
C SER A 324 -31.28 18.54 7.68
N THR A 325 -30.92 17.26 7.74
CA THR A 325 -30.81 16.41 6.55
C THR A 325 -31.77 15.22 6.67
N PRO A 326 -32.24 14.64 5.54
CA PRO A 326 -33.10 13.46 5.59
C PRO A 326 -32.48 12.26 6.34
N HIS A 327 -31.15 12.14 6.33
CA HIS A 327 -30.41 11.08 7.03
C HIS A 327 -30.19 11.34 8.54
N GLY A 328 -30.53 12.53 9.05
CA GLY A 328 -30.30 12.92 10.43
C GLY A 328 -29.99 14.41 10.56
N GLY A 329 -28.71 14.75 10.62
CA GLY A 329 -28.23 16.14 10.69
C GLY A 329 -26.86 16.32 10.04
N ARG A 330 -26.47 17.57 9.81
CA ARG A 330 -25.15 17.94 9.30
C ARG A 330 -24.63 19.17 10.04
N MET A 331 -23.37 19.16 10.40
CA MET A 331 -22.65 20.31 10.95
C MET A 331 -21.49 20.66 10.02
N SER A 332 -21.26 21.95 9.77
CA SER A 332 -20.16 22.40 8.93
C SER A 332 -19.38 23.56 9.53
N TRP A 333 -18.07 23.52 9.34
CA TRP A 333 -17.12 24.55 9.75
C TRP A 333 -16.28 25.00 8.56
N CYS A 334 -15.87 26.27 8.59
CA CYS A 334 -14.72 26.74 7.83
C CYS A 334 -13.52 26.68 8.77
N MET A 335 -12.55 25.81 8.46
CA MET A 335 -11.34 25.68 9.28
C MET A 335 -10.41 26.88 9.08
N PRO A 336 -9.47 27.16 10.00
CA PRO A 336 -8.62 28.36 9.95
C PRO A 336 -7.85 28.55 8.62
N GLY A 337 -7.42 27.46 7.98
CA GLY A 337 -6.74 27.46 6.67
C GLY A 337 -7.68 27.58 5.46
N GLY A 338 -8.99 27.75 5.69
CA GLY A 338 -10.02 27.93 4.68
C GLY A 338 -10.49 26.64 4.01
N SER A 339 -10.20 25.47 4.59
CA SER A 339 -10.79 24.20 4.16
C SER A 339 -12.14 23.96 4.86
N LYS A 340 -13.05 23.26 4.19
CA LYS A 340 -14.37 22.94 4.74
C LYS A 340 -14.30 21.63 5.54
N LEU A 341 -14.83 21.65 6.76
CA LEU A 341 -15.06 20.46 7.58
C LEU A 341 -16.55 20.21 7.70
N VAL A 342 -17.01 19.02 7.31
CA VAL A 342 -18.42 18.63 7.33
C VAL A 342 -18.58 17.35 8.13
N VAL A 343 -19.35 17.41 9.21
CA VAL A 343 -19.73 16.25 10.02
C VAL A 343 -21.17 15.87 9.67
N HIS A 344 -21.35 14.65 9.17
CA HIS A 344 -22.65 14.05 8.87
C HIS A 344 -23.09 13.22 10.07
N LEU A 345 -24.21 13.57 10.67
CA LEU A 345 -24.79 12.89 11.84
C LEU A 345 -25.88 11.94 11.38
N LYS A 346 -25.63 10.65 11.51
CA LYS A 346 -26.51 9.60 11.03
C LYS A 346 -27.47 9.15 12.13
N ASP A 347 -28.75 9.15 11.78
CA ASP A 347 -29.81 8.60 12.61
C ASP A 347 -29.96 7.09 12.35
N LYS A 348 -29.77 6.27 13.40
CA LYS A 348 -29.84 4.81 13.31
C LYS A 348 -31.19 4.29 12.80
N HIS A 349 -32.27 5.06 13.01
CA HIS A 349 -33.62 4.69 12.58
C HIS A 349 -33.88 5.03 11.11
N LYS A 350 -33.06 5.88 10.49
CA LYS A 350 -33.24 6.34 9.11
C LYS A 350 -32.25 5.72 8.13
N VAL A 351 -31.07 5.34 8.60
CA VAL A 351 -29.96 4.85 7.78
C VAL A 351 -29.44 3.54 8.33
N ARG A 352 -29.16 2.57 7.45
CA ARG A 352 -28.51 1.31 7.80
C ARG A 352 -27.22 1.53 8.59
N GLY A 353 -27.10 0.86 9.72
CA GLY A 353 -25.85 0.79 10.47
C GLY A 353 -24.75 0.05 9.70
N ARG A 354 -23.50 0.18 10.20
CA ARG A 354 -22.24 -0.41 9.69
C ARG A 354 -21.48 0.44 8.68
N LYS A 355 -20.15 0.28 8.76
CA LYS A 355 -19.13 1.03 8.01
C LYS A 355 -19.35 1.04 6.50
N ARG A 356 -19.62 -0.10 5.86
CA ARG A 356 -19.86 -0.18 4.39
C ARG A 356 -20.98 0.75 3.93
N TRP A 357 -22.07 0.86 4.68
CA TRP A 357 -23.20 1.71 4.29
C TRP A 357 -22.89 3.19 4.48
N SER A 358 -22.07 3.53 5.48
CA SER A 358 -21.51 4.87 5.66
C SER A 358 -20.54 5.23 4.53
N GLN A 359 -19.78 4.25 4.03
CA GLN A 359 -18.97 4.42 2.82
C GLN A 359 -19.80 4.64 1.56
N ILE A 360 -20.83 3.84 1.34
CA ILE A 360 -21.78 4.03 0.21
C ILE A 360 -22.41 5.43 0.30
N MET A 361 -22.81 5.88 1.49
CA MET A 361 -23.41 7.19 1.72
C MET A 361 -22.49 8.33 1.22
N TYR A 362 -21.24 8.39 1.67
CA TYR A 362 -20.34 9.47 1.22
C TYR A 362 -19.88 9.27 -0.23
N LEU A 363 -19.69 8.04 -0.71
CA LEU A 363 -19.28 7.79 -2.09
C LEU A 363 -20.33 8.31 -3.08
N TYR A 364 -21.60 7.99 -2.88
CA TYR A 364 -22.67 8.50 -3.74
C TYR A 364 -22.88 10.01 -3.58
N TYR A 365 -22.73 10.56 -2.37
CA TYR A 365 -22.86 11.99 -2.14
C TYR A 365 -21.77 12.80 -2.85
N LEU A 366 -20.51 12.43 -2.64
CA LEU A 366 -19.36 13.11 -3.21
C LEU A 366 -19.31 12.91 -4.73
N LEU A 367 -19.37 11.66 -5.18
CA LEU A 367 -19.21 11.32 -6.59
C LEU A 367 -20.47 11.61 -7.41
N GLY A 368 -21.66 11.51 -6.82
CA GLY A 368 -22.93 11.66 -7.53
C GLY A 368 -23.50 13.08 -7.47
N LEU A 369 -23.57 13.70 -6.29
CA LEU A 369 -24.19 15.02 -6.15
C LEU A 369 -23.18 16.15 -6.24
N LEU A 370 -22.08 16.09 -5.48
CA LEU A 370 -21.10 17.18 -5.42
C LEU A 370 -20.21 17.29 -6.65
N MET A 371 -19.99 16.20 -7.39
CA MET A 371 -19.20 16.26 -8.62
C MET A 371 -20.00 16.64 -9.87
N PHE A 372 -21.28 16.26 -9.96
CA PHE A 372 -22.12 16.52 -11.15
C PHE A 372 -23.00 17.78 -11.01
N GLN A 373 -22.62 18.73 -10.13
CA GLN A 373 -23.41 19.88 -9.66
C GLN A 373 -24.20 20.66 -10.73
N ASP A 374 -23.76 20.67 -12.00
CA ASP A 374 -24.37 21.46 -13.09
C ASP A 374 -25.15 20.68 -14.15
N LYS A 375 -25.13 19.34 -14.16
CA LYS A 375 -25.96 18.52 -15.06
C LYS A 375 -26.60 17.43 -14.23
N THR A 376 -27.86 17.65 -13.89
CA THR A 376 -28.82 16.75 -13.26
C THR A 376 -28.28 15.32 -13.17
N ALA A 377 -27.65 14.98 -12.03
CA ALA A 377 -27.19 13.63 -11.75
C ALA A 377 -28.32 12.60 -12.04
N GLY A 378 -29.56 12.99 -11.74
CA GLY A 378 -30.78 12.27 -12.12
C GLY A 378 -30.89 11.96 -13.63
N GLU A 379 -30.62 12.89 -14.53
CA GLU A 379 -30.70 12.66 -15.99
C GLU A 379 -29.59 11.74 -16.50
N ILE A 380 -28.38 11.83 -15.94
CA ILE A 380 -27.26 10.93 -16.30
C ILE A 380 -27.53 9.50 -15.79
N PHE A 381 -28.03 9.34 -14.56
CA PHE A 381 -28.42 8.03 -14.02
C PHE A 381 -29.67 7.47 -14.72
N GLU A 382 -30.63 8.31 -15.13
CA GLU A 382 -31.81 7.90 -15.89
C GLU A 382 -31.46 7.53 -17.34
N GLN A 383 -30.51 8.22 -17.98
CA GLN A 383 -29.94 7.81 -19.28
C GLN A 383 -29.19 6.48 -19.18
N LYS A 384 -28.44 6.27 -18.08
CA LYS A 384 -27.78 5.00 -17.78
C LYS A 384 -28.79 3.86 -17.69
N GLU A 385 -29.88 4.03 -16.95
CA GLU A 385 -30.97 3.04 -16.84
C GLU A 385 -31.69 2.79 -18.18
N LYS A 386 -32.03 3.85 -18.95
CA LYS A 386 -32.66 3.73 -20.27
C LYS A 386 -31.79 2.98 -21.30
N GLN A 387 -30.47 3.12 -21.24
CA GLN A 387 -29.55 2.42 -22.16
C GLN A 387 -29.15 1.01 -21.70
N LYS A 388 -29.11 0.76 -20.39
CA LYS A 388 -28.92 -0.59 -19.81
C LYS A 388 -30.00 -1.56 -20.30
N ARG A 389 -31.23 -1.06 -20.49
CA ARG A 389 -32.36 -1.78 -21.11
C ARG A 389 -32.17 -2.11 -22.60
N ARG A 390 -31.30 -1.38 -23.32
CA ARG A 390 -31.09 -1.54 -24.78
C ARG A 390 -29.93 -2.47 -25.14
N VAL A 391 -28.95 -2.69 -24.26
CA VAL A 391 -27.71 -3.40 -24.60
C VAL A 391 -27.45 -4.55 -23.61
N LYS A 392 -27.57 -5.81 -24.08
CA LYS A 392 -27.42 -7.03 -23.26
C LYS A 392 -25.98 -7.34 -22.82
N ARG A 393 -24.96 -6.67 -23.35
CA ARG A 393 -23.54 -6.94 -23.03
C ARG A 393 -22.70 -5.68 -23.18
N TRP A 394 -22.27 -5.11 -22.05
CA TRP A 394 -21.42 -3.91 -22.03
C TRP A 394 -19.93 -4.32 -22.00
N PRO A 395 -19.10 -3.90 -22.98
CA PRO A 395 -17.65 -3.95 -22.86
C PRO A 395 -17.14 -2.78 -21.99
N ARG A 396 -15.87 -2.90 -21.55
CA ARG A 396 -15.10 -2.01 -20.67
C ARG A 396 -15.56 -0.55 -20.59
N SER A 397 -15.74 -0.03 -19.36
CA SER A 397 -15.84 1.40 -19.02
C SER A 397 -16.75 2.24 -19.93
N SER A 398 -17.91 1.70 -20.32
CA SER A 398 -18.78 2.38 -21.28
C SER A 398 -19.51 3.59 -20.67
N PHE A 399 -19.77 3.62 -19.35
CA PHE A 399 -20.31 4.83 -18.72
C PHE A 399 -19.34 6.01 -18.70
N LEU A 400 -18.07 5.78 -18.38
CA LEU A 400 -17.05 6.83 -18.47
C LEU A 400 -16.95 7.38 -19.89
N ASN A 401 -17.08 6.53 -20.92
CA ASN A 401 -17.06 6.95 -22.32
C ASN A 401 -18.29 7.78 -22.74
N ILE A 402 -19.40 7.75 -21.98
CA ILE A 402 -20.62 8.53 -22.24
C ILE A 402 -20.53 9.92 -21.61
N LEU A 403 -19.71 10.08 -20.57
CA LEU A 403 -19.57 11.36 -19.88
C LEU A 403 -18.87 12.41 -20.76
N PRO A 404 -19.22 13.71 -20.61
CA PRO A 404 -18.45 14.78 -21.24
C PRO A 404 -16.98 14.70 -20.84
N GLN A 405 -16.07 15.01 -21.78
CA GLN A 405 -14.63 14.90 -21.54
C GLN A 405 -14.15 15.73 -20.33
N ASP A 406 -14.76 16.89 -20.09
CA ASP A 406 -14.43 17.74 -18.93
C ASP A 406 -14.73 17.05 -17.60
N VAL A 407 -15.86 16.33 -17.52
CA VAL A 407 -16.24 15.57 -16.33
C VAL A 407 -15.32 14.39 -16.12
N ILE A 408 -14.93 13.67 -17.18
CA ILE A 408 -13.95 12.59 -17.10
C ILE A 408 -12.60 13.11 -16.57
N LYS A 409 -12.16 14.27 -17.06
CA LYS A 409 -10.93 14.93 -16.61
C LYS A 409 -11.02 15.31 -15.12
N GLN A 410 -12.14 15.90 -14.70
CA GLN A 410 -12.39 16.20 -13.29
C GLN A 410 -12.38 14.93 -12.43
N CYS A 411 -13.12 13.89 -12.82
CA CYS A 411 -13.14 12.59 -12.13
C CYS A 411 -11.75 11.94 -12.04
N SER A 412 -10.90 12.14 -13.03
CA SER A 412 -9.54 11.60 -13.03
C SER A 412 -8.60 12.35 -12.09
N ASN A 413 -8.91 13.61 -11.77
CA ASN A 413 -8.15 14.50 -10.87
C ASN A 413 -8.81 14.69 -9.49
N THR A 414 -9.90 13.96 -9.22
CA THR A 414 -10.56 13.92 -7.91
C THR A 414 -10.23 12.61 -7.21
N PHE A 415 -9.89 12.71 -5.93
CA PHE A 415 -9.47 11.60 -5.09
C PHE A 415 -10.28 11.57 -3.79
N ILE A 416 -10.48 10.36 -3.25
CA ILE A 416 -11.14 10.13 -1.97
C ILE A 416 -10.15 9.46 -1.04
N LEU A 417 -9.76 10.12 0.05
CA LEU A 417 -8.94 9.55 1.10
C LEU A 417 -9.87 8.91 2.14
N ALA A 418 -9.89 7.58 2.20
CA ALA A 418 -10.64 6.83 3.20
C ALA A 418 -9.79 6.64 4.47
N LEU A 419 -10.37 6.98 5.61
CA LEU A 419 -9.76 6.95 6.94
C LEU A 419 -10.66 6.24 7.96
N ASP A 420 -10.02 5.62 8.95
CA ASP A 420 -10.68 5.15 10.16
C ASP A 420 -10.62 6.24 11.23
N GLY A 421 -11.56 6.23 12.18
CA GLY A 421 -11.68 7.25 13.26
C GLY A 421 -10.51 7.30 14.25
N ASP A 422 -9.59 6.33 14.16
CA ASP A 422 -8.47 6.09 15.07
C ASP A 422 -7.08 6.27 14.41
N VAL A 423 -7.02 7.03 13.31
CA VAL A 423 -5.82 7.15 12.47
C VAL A 423 -5.14 8.51 12.64
N GLU A 424 -3.83 8.48 12.86
CA GLU A 424 -2.95 9.64 12.77
C GLU A 424 -2.10 9.57 11.48
N PHE A 425 -2.04 10.67 10.73
CA PHE A 425 -1.17 10.82 9.57
C PHE A 425 -0.62 12.24 9.42
N TYR A 426 0.37 12.41 8.53
CA TYR A 426 1.00 13.70 8.25
C TYR A 426 0.74 14.15 6.81
N PRO A 427 0.75 15.48 6.52
CA PRO A 427 0.51 16.00 5.17
C PRO A 427 1.43 15.40 4.10
N ASP A 428 2.70 15.18 4.45
CA ASP A 428 3.70 14.57 3.57
C ASP A 428 3.28 13.16 3.10
N SER A 429 2.63 12.37 3.96
CA SER A 429 2.11 11.05 3.60
C SER A 429 1.03 11.15 2.52
N LEU A 430 0.13 12.14 2.60
CA LEU A 430 -0.91 12.36 1.58
C LEU A 430 -0.29 12.82 0.25
N HIS A 431 0.71 13.70 0.29
CA HIS A 431 1.45 14.12 -0.90
C HIS A 431 2.05 12.91 -1.63
N LEU A 432 2.70 12.00 -0.90
CA LEU A 432 3.28 10.79 -1.48
C LEU A 432 2.23 9.86 -2.11
N LEU A 433 1.02 9.76 -1.54
CA LEU A 433 -0.09 9.02 -2.16
C LEU A 433 -0.57 9.70 -3.45
N LEU A 434 -0.71 11.03 -3.44
CA LEU A 434 -1.10 11.82 -4.62
C LEU A 434 -0.08 11.71 -5.75
N ASP A 435 1.22 11.70 -5.43
CA ASP A 435 2.27 11.54 -6.44
C ASP A 435 2.17 10.18 -7.15
N ARG A 436 1.85 9.12 -6.41
CA ARG A 436 1.59 7.79 -6.99
C ARG A 436 0.38 7.79 -7.90
N MET A 437 -0.70 8.46 -7.49
CA MET A 437 -1.90 8.62 -8.31
C MET A 437 -1.63 9.44 -9.58
N LYS A 438 -0.86 10.53 -9.46
CA LYS A 438 -0.50 11.40 -10.58
C LYS A 438 0.36 10.69 -11.62
N ARG A 439 1.27 9.82 -11.18
CA ARG A 439 2.22 9.10 -12.03
C ARG A 439 1.58 8.10 -12.99
N ASP A 440 0.50 7.42 -12.59
CA ASP A 440 -0.14 6.41 -13.41
C ASP A 440 -1.67 6.50 -13.34
N ARG A 441 -2.28 6.86 -14.47
CA ARG A 441 -3.73 7.01 -14.60
C ARG A 441 -4.50 5.69 -14.43
N ASN A 442 -3.85 4.53 -14.60
CA ASN A 442 -4.48 3.23 -14.37
C ASN A 442 -4.53 2.85 -12.88
N VAL A 443 -3.87 3.61 -12.00
CA VAL A 443 -3.94 3.39 -10.55
C VAL A 443 -5.30 3.87 -10.06
N GLY A 444 -6.12 2.92 -9.59
CA GLY A 444 -7.43 3.18 -9.01
C GLY A 444 -7.39 3.42 -7.50
N ALA A 445 -6.40 2.85 -6.80
CA ALA A 445 -6.20 3.03 -5.37
C ALA A 445 -4.71 2.97 -4.99
N VAL A 446 -4.32 3.71 -3.95
CA VAL A 446 -2.99 3.66 -3.33
C VAL A 446 -3.14 3.52 -1.82
N GLY A 447 -2.55 2.47 -1.25
CA GLY A 447 -2.47 2.28 0.20
C GLY A 447 -1.13 2.78 0.76
N GLY A 448 -1.18 3.38 1.95
CA GLY A 448 0.03 3.71 2.73
C GLY A 448 0.49 2.58 3.65
N ARG A 449 1.62 2.81 4.31
CA ARG A 449 2.19 1.95 5.36
C ARG A 449 1.51 2.26 6.70
N ILE A 450 1.03 1.20 7.37
CA ILE A 450 0.29 1.31 8.63
C ILE A 450 1.14 0.84 9.80
N HIS A 451 1.22 1.64 10.85
CA HIS A 451 1.93 1.35 12.09
C HIS A 451 0.94 1.19 13.25
N PRO A 452 0.88 0.02 13.90
CA PRO A 452 0.02 -0.16 15.06
C PRO A 452 0.61 0.54 16.30
N VAL A 453 -0.22 1.32 16.98
CA VAL A 453 0.10 1.99 18.24
C VAL A 453 -0.84 1.51 19.35
N GLY A 454 -0.36 1.56 20.59
CA GLY A 454 -1.07 1.08 21.77
C GLY A 454 -0.10 0.64 22.87
N SER A 455 -0.63 -0.02 23.89
CA SER A 455 0.11 -0.54 25.03
C SER A 455 -0.08 -2.04 25.25
N GLY A 456 0.95 -2.71 25.79
CA GLY A 456 0.90 -4.11 26.19
C GLY A 456 1.45 -5.13 25.17
N PRO A 457 1.53 -6.42 25.57
CA PRO A 457 2.18 -7.47 24.78
C PRO A 457 1.41 -7.83 23.49
N VAL A 458 0.08 -7.65 23.48
CA VAL A 458 -0.73 -7.85 22.27
C VAL A 458 -0.35 -6.86 21.18
N ILE A 459 0.03 -5.63 21.55
CA ILE A 459 0.50 -4.61 20.61
C ILE A 459 1.89 -4.96 20.10
N TRP A 460 2.80 -5.43 20.95
CA TRP A 460 4.14 -5.91 20.54
C TRP A 460 4.05 -7.01 19.49
N TYR A 461 3.16 -7.99 19.71
CA TYR A 461 2.87 -9.03 18.74
C TYR A 461 2.43 -8.42 17.39
N GLN A 462 1.50 -7.47 17.40
CA GLN A 462 0.98 -6.83 16.20
C GLN A 462 2.02 -5.95 15.49
N GLN A 463 2.87 -5.23 16.23
CA GLN A 463 3.97 -4.43 15.68
C GLN A 463 4.95 -5.30 14.89
N TYR A 464 5.34 -6.45 15.43
CA TYR A 464 6.21 -7.39 14.73
C TYR A 464 5.52 -8.00 13.50
N GLU A 465 4.28 -8.45 13.65
CA GLU A 465 3.49 -9.05 12.57
C GLU A 465 3.29 -8.07 11.40
N TYR A 466 2.90 -6.83 11.69
CA TYR A 466 2.72 -5.78 10.68
C TYR A 466 4.03 -5.47 9.98
N ALA A 467 5.14 -5.38 10.72
CA ALA A 467 6.44 -5.11 10.16
C ALA A 467 6.84 -6.19 9.13
N ILE A 468 6.80 -7.48 9.51
CA ILE A 468 7.15 -8.58 8.60
C ILE A 468 6.21 -8.63 7.39
N CYS A 469 4.90 -8.50 7.61
CA CYS A 469 3.91 -8.52 6.53
C CYS A 469 4.17 -7.38 5.52
N HIS A 470 4.47 -6.19 6.01
CA HIS A 470 4.81 -5.05 5.14
C HIS A 470 6.15 -5.23 4.45
N TRP A 471 7.18 -5.75 5.14
CA TRP A 471 8.51 -5.94 4.57
C TRP A 471 8.53 -6.99 3.47
N LEU A 472 7.85 -8.12 3.67
CA LEU A 472 7.94 -9.30 2.81
C LEU A 472 6.71 -9.48 1.91
N GLN A 473 5.54 -9.68 2.49
CA GLN A 473 4.36 -10.06 1.71
C GLN A 473 3.86 -8.89 0.84
N LYS A 474 3.70 -7.69 1.41
CA LYS A 474 3.16 -6.54 0.68
C LYS A 474 4.11 -6.01 -0.39
N THR A 475 5.41 -5.99 -0.12
CA THR A 475 6.41 -5.65 -1.15
C THR A 475 6.42 -6.68 -2.28
N ALA A 476 6.29 -7.97 -1.97
CA ALA A 476 6.19 -9.00 -2.99
C ALA A 476 4.98 -8.79 -3.90
N GLU A 477 3.79 -8.60 -3.32
CA GLU A 477 2.58 -8.29 -4.09
C GLU A 477 2.79 -7.04 -4.98
N HIS A 478 3.38 -5.98 -4.44
CA HIS A 478 3.66 -4.76 -5.19
C HIS A 478 4.63 -4.97 -6.37
N VAL A 479 5.71 -5.72 -6.17
CA VAL A 479 6.71 -6.03 -7.20
C VAL A 479 6.15 -6.93 -8.29
N PHE A 480 5.28 -7.88 -7.96
CA PHE A 480 4.60 -8.73 -8.94
C PHE A 480 3.61 -7.95 -9.83
N GLY A 481 3.22 -6.74 -9.44
CA GLY A 481 2.53 -5.79 -10.31
C GLY A 481 1.43 -5.00 -9.63
N CYS A 482 0.83 -5.50 -8.55
CA CYS A 482 -0.20 -4.82 -7.77
C CYS A 482 -0.44 -5.48 -6.41
N VAL A 483 -0.88 -4.70 -5.43
CA VAL A 483 -1.32 -5.24 -4.14
C VAL A 483 -2.77 -5.71 -4.23
N VAL A 484 -3.13 -6.78 -3.52
CA VAL A 484 -4.50 -7.35 -3.59
C VAL A 484 -5.54 -6.45 -2.91
N TYR A 485 -5.11 -5.64 -1.94
CA TYR A 485 -5.96 -4.69 -1.23
C TYR A 485 -5.14 -3.55 -0.62
N SER A 486 -5.79 -2.40 -0.46
CA SER A 486 -5.31 -1.28 0.34
C SER A 486 -6.03 -1.25 1.70
N PRO A 487 -5.36 -0.91 2.80
CA PRO A 487 -5.95 -0.93 4.14
C PRO A 487 -7.03 0.15 4.28
N GLY A 488 -8.20 -0.18 4.83
CA GLY A 488 -9.31 0.78 4.99
C GLY A 488 -8.98 2.07 5.75
N CYS A 489 -7.95 2.06 6.60
CA CYS A 489 -7.62 3.17 7.49
C CYS A 489 -6.76 4.29 6.87
N PHE A 490 -6.03 4.05 5.78
CA PHE A 490 -5.25 5.09 5.09
C PHE A 490 -5.03 4.75 3.61
N SER A 491 -6.08 4.96 2.82
CA SER A 491 -6.10 4.64 1.39
C SER A 491 -6.71 5.74 0.55
N LEU A 492 -6.01 6.10 -0.52
CA LEU A 492 -6.47 7.09 -1.50
C LEU A 492 -7.08 6.36 -2.69
N TYR A 493 -8.29 6.72 -3.11
CA TYR A 493 -9.02 6.15 -4.24
C TYR A 493 -9.27 7.21 -5.31
N ARG A 494 -9.20 6.83 -6.59
CA ARG A 494 -9.50 7.72 -7.71
C ARG A 494 -11.00 7.73 -8.00
N ALA A 495 -11.60 8.91 -8.13
CA ALA A 495 -13.03 9.04 -8.40
C ALA A 495 -13.46 8.36 -9.71
N SER A 496 -12.69 8.52 -10.80
CA SER A 496 -13.00 7.84 -12.07
C SER A 496 -13.01 6.31 -11.96
N ALA A 497 -12.15 5.72 -11.13
CA ALA A 497 -12.12 4.28 -10.90
C ALA A 497 -13.33 3.79 -10.07
N LEU A 498 -13.78 4.60 -9.10
CA LEU A 498 -14.93 4.28 -8.26
C LEU A 498 -16.27 4.37 -9.02
N ILE A 499 -16.42 5.37 -9.91
CA ILE A 499 -17.64 5.61 -10.69
C ILE A 499 -17.88 4.54 -11.78
N ASP A 500 -16.87 3.72 -12.08
CA ASP A 500 -16.96 2.67 -13.10
C ASP A 500 -18.12 1.69 -12.83
N ASP A 501 -18.76 1.21 -13.90
CA ASP A 501 -20.09 0.62 -13.90
C ASP A 501 -20.24 -0.58 -12.96
N ASN A 502 -19.16 -1.33 -12.80
CA ASN A 502 -19.12 -2.56 -12.02
C ASN A 502 -18.42 -2.39 -10.66
N VAL A 503 -18.02 -1.18 -10.28
CA VAL A 503 -17.38 -0.91 -8.98
C VAL A 503 -18.44 -0.47 -7.99
N LEU A 504 -18.87 0.81 -8.02
CA LEU A 504 -19.80 1.34 -7.03
C LEU A 504 -21.16 0.61 -7.04
N SER A 505 -21.65 0.22 -8.22
CA SER A 505 -22.91 -0.54 -8.36
C SER A 505 -22.86 -1.92 -7.67
N LYS A 506 -21.76 -2.67 -7.86
CA LYS A 506 -21.56 -3.96 -7.16
C LYS A 506 -21.25 -3.75 -5.68
N TYR A 507 -20.52 -2.69 -5.35
CA TYR A 507 -20.21 -2.33 -3.98
C TYR A 507 -21.46 -1.98 -3.16
N ASN A 508 -22.56 -1.57 -3.81
CA ASN A 508 -23.86 -1.32 -3.19
C ASN A 508 -24.80 -2.55 -3.17
N THR A 509 -24.39 -3.69 -3.73
CA THR A 509 -25.26 -4.88 -3.80
C THR A 509 -25.54 -5.44 -2.40
N LYS A 510 -26.83 -5.69 -2.10
CA LYS A 510 -27.26 -6.25 -0.81
C LYS A 510 -26.76 -7.70 -0.65
N PRO A 511 -26.27 -8.11 0.53
CA PRO A 511 -25.87 -9.49 0.74
C PRO A 511 -27.13 -10.38 0.81
N THR A 512 -27.29 -11.26 -0.19
CA THR A 512 -28.42 -12.18 -0.30
C THR A 512 -28.09 -13.63 0.08
N GLU A 513 -26.83 -14.03 -0.01
CA GLU A 513 -26.35 -15.39 0.21
C GLU A 513 -25.34 -15.37 1.36
N ALA A 514 -25.21 -16.47 2.11
CA ALA A 514 -24.26 -16.58 3.23
C ALA A 514 -22.82 -16.14 2.88
N ARG A 515 -22.30 -16.51 1.71
CA ARG A 515 -20.96 -16.09 1.25
C ARG A 515 -20.81 -14.58 1.06
N HIS A 516 -21.90 -13.88 0.72
CA HIS A 516 -21.91 -12.43 0.54
C HIS A 516 -21.68 -11.70 1.87
N PHE A 517 -22.12 -12.26 3.00
CA PHE A 517 -21.86 -11.69 4.33
C PHE A 517 -20.38 -11.79 4.70
N LEU A 518 -19.74 -12.93 4.38
CA LEU A 518 -18.30 -13.14 4.60
C LEU A 518 -17.45 -12.19 3.74
N GLN A 519 -17.84 -11.97 2.49
CA GLN A 519 -17.07 -11.18 1.55
C GLN A 519 -17.35 -9.67 1.67
N TYR A 520 -18.62 -9.26 1.68
CA TYR A 520 -19.01 -7.86 1.52
C TYR A 520 -19.05 -7.09 2.84
N GLU A 521 -19.34 -7.76 3.97
CA GLU A 521 -19.55 -7.07 5.25
C GLU A 521 -18.40 -7.22 6.25
N GLN A 522 -17.63 -8.32 6.20
CA GLN A 522 -16.51 -8.53 7.13
C GLN A 522 -15.20 -7.85 6.71
N GLY A 523 -15.05 -7.48 5.43
CA GLY A 523 -13.90 -6.72 4.95
C GLY A 523 -14.25 -5.96 3.67
N GLU A 524 -14.94 -4.84 3.88
CA GLU A 524 -15.48 -3.98 2.83
C GLU A 524 -14.38 -3.32 1.99
N ASP A 525 -13.23 -3.03 2.60
CA ASP A 525 -12.02 -2.51 1.96
C ASP A 525 -11.44 -3.50 0.94
N ARG A 526 -11.33 -4.78 1.33
CA ARG A 526 -10.89 -5.87 0.44
C ARG A 526 -11.89 -6.09 -0.69
N TRP A 527 -13.19 -6.04 -0.40
CA TRP A 527 -14.21 -6.19 -1.43
C TRP A 527 -14.13 -5.08 -2.48
N LEU A 528 -14.02 -3.81 -2.05
CA LEU A 528 -13.86 -2.68 -2.96
C LEU A 528 -12.59 -2.82 -3.82
N CYS A 529 -11.48 -3.27 -3.22
CA CYS A 529 -10.23 -3.53 -3.93
C CYS A 529 -10.37 -4.66 -4.96
N THR A 530 -11.00 -5.78 -4.60
CA THR A 530 -11.29 -6.89 -5.52
C THR A 530 -12.06 -6.41 -6.75
N LEU A 531 -13.07 -5.56 -6.55
CA LEU A 531 -13.85 -4.97 -7.64
C LEU A 531 -12.98 -4.11 -8.58
N LEU A 532 -12.10 -3.27 -8.03
CA LEU A 532 -11.18 -2.45 -8.81
C LEU A 532 -10.21 -3.32 -9.63
N LEU A 533 -9.65 -4.37 -9.02
CA LEU A 533 -8.74 -5.30 -9.71
C LEU A 533 -9.45 -6.05 -10.84
N GLN A 534 -10.67 -6.53 -10.61
CA GLN A 534 -11.50 -7.21 -11.62
C GLN A 534 -11.91 -6.27 -12.77
N GLN A 535 -12.02 -4.96 -12.53
CA GLN A 535 -12.26 -3.95 -13.58
C GLN A 535 -10.98 -3.52 -14.33
N GLY A 536 -9.82 -4.00 -13.92
CA GLY A 536 -8.56 -3.74 -14.62
C GLY A 536 -7.76 -2.56 -14.09
N TYR A 537 -8.15 -1.97 -12.96
CA TYR A 537 -7.37 -0.95 -12.28
C TYR A 537 -6.22 -1.57 -11.50
N LYS A 538 -5.13 -0.82 -11.38
CA LYS A 538 -4.00 -1.18 -10.53
C LYS A 538 -4.25 -0.64 -9.11
N ILE A 539 -3.93 -1.46 -8.10
CA ILE A 539 -3.79 -1.02 -6.72
C ILE A 539 -2.30 -0.90 -6.40
N ASP A 540 -1.85 0.31 -6.09
CA ASP A 540 -0.45 0.61 -5.76
C ASP A 540 -0.24 0.67 -4.24
N TYR A 541 1.01 0.49 -3.81
CA TYR A 541 1.42 0.61 -2.42
C TYR A 541 2.56 1.63 -2.31
N CYS A 542 2.45 2.53 -1.35
CA CYS A 542 3.45 3.55 -1.07
C CYS A 542 4.04 3.32 0.33
N ALA A 543 5.19 2.63 0.37
CA ALA A 543 5.86 2.30 1.63
C ALA A 543 6.36 3.53 2.42
N SER A 544 6.51 4.69 1.77
CA SER A 544 6.93 5.95 2.40
C SER A 544 5.76 6.79 2.93
N ALA A 545 4.52 6.45 2.58
CA ALA A 545 3.34 7.16 3.07
C ALA A 545 2.86 6.51 4.37
N GLU A 546 3.33 7.01 5.51
CA GLU A 546 3.11 6.41 6.82
C GLU A 546 1.86 6.95 7.51
N ALA A 547 1.13 6.06 8.19
CA ALA A 547 0.02 6.37 9.08
C ALA A 547 0.04 5.45 10.32
N TYR A 548 -0.48 5.95 11.44
CA TYR A 548 -0.50 5.27 12.73
C TYR A 548 -1.96 5.01 13.13
N THR A 549 -2.26 3.83 13.68
CA THR A 549 -3.63 3.44 14.07
C THR A 549 -3.62 2.71 15.40
N PHE A 550 -4.64 2.94 16.22
CA PHE A 550 -4.81 2.23 17.50
C PHE A 550 -5.20 0.78 17.25
N ALA A 551 -4.30 -0.14 17.60
CA ALA A 551 -4.56 -1.57 17.44
C ALA A 551 -5.23 -2.16 18.70
N PRO A 552 -5.93 -3.31 18.58
CA PRO A 552 -6.50 -4.00 19.74
C PRO A 552 -5.47 -4.27 20.84
N GLU A 553 -5.75 -3.85 22.06
CA GLU A 553 -4.85 -4.06 23.22
C GLU A 553 -5.17 -5.36 23.96
N THR A 554 -6.40 -5.87 23.84
CA THR A 554 -6.84 -7.11 24.49
C THR A 554 -6.95 -8.28 23.52
N ILE A 555 -6.74 -9.50 24.02
CA ILE A 555 -6.86 -10.73 23.21
C ILE A 555 -8.28 -10.90 22.65
N ASN A 556 -9.32 -10.51 23.41
CA ASN A 556 -10.71 -10.58 22.97
C ASN A 556 -10.94 -9.73 21.71
N GLU A 557 -10.54 -8.45 21.76
CA GLU A 557 -10.66 -7.53 20.63
C GLU A 557 -9.82 -8.00 19.43
N MET A 558 -8.61 -8.50 19.69
CA MET A 558 -7.75 -9.06 18.65
C MET A 558 -8.41 -10.27 17.95
N LEU A 559 -8.94 -11.24 18.70
CA LEU A 559 -9.62 -12.41 18.14
C LEU A 559 -10.84 -12.01 17.29
N GLY A 560 -11.64 -11.05 17.77
CA GLY A 560 -12.78 -10.51 17.02
C GLY A 560 -12.38 -9.84 15.71
N GLN A 561 -11.31 -9.03 15.72
CA GLN A 561 -10.75 -8.40 14.53
C GLN A 561 -10.23 -9.45 13.53
N ARG A 562 -9.44 -10.41 14.00
CA ARG A 562 -8.79 -11.42 13.15
C ARG A 562 -9.76 -12.39 12.52
N ARG A 563 -10.86 -12.73 13.21
CA ARG A 563 -11.97 -13.48 12.63
C ARG A 563 -12.45 -12.83 11.34
N ARG A 564 -12.79 -11.53 11.38
CA ARG A 564 -13.27 -10.79 10.21
C ARG A 564 -12.23 -10.73 9.09
N TRP A 565 -10.98 -10.41 9.45
CA TRP A 565 -9.92 -10.22 8.46
C TRP A 565 -9.49 -11.50 7.75
N ILE A 566 -9.35 -12.61 8.48
CA ILE A 566 -8.92 -13.88 7.91
C ILE A 566 -10.00 -14.42 6.96
N ILE A 567 -11.26 -14.40 7.39
CA ILE A 567 -12.37 -14.90 6.56
C ILE A 567 -12.55 -14.04 5.31
N SER A 568 -12.61 -12.71 5.47
CA SER A 568 -12.74 -11.80 4.31
C SER A 568 -11.56 -11.93 3.34
N ALA A 569 -10.34 -12.08 3.85
CA ALA A 569 -9.16 -12.29 3.00
C ALA A 569 -9.27 -13.60 2.20
N MET A 570 -9.70 -14.70 2.84
CA MET A 570 -9.91 -15.97 2.15
C MET A 570 -10.99 -15.86 1.08
N SER A 571 -12.16 -15.30 1.40
CA SER A 571 -13.26 -15.15 0.44
C SER A 571 -12.87 -14.31 -0.78
N ASN A 572 -12.18 -13.18 -0.58
CA ASN A 572 -11.76 -12.30 -1.68
C ASN A 572 -10.64 -12.91 -2.54
N ILE A 573 -9.67 -13.62 -1.94
CA ILE A 573 -8.62 -14.32 -2.70
C ILE A 573 -9.24 -15.46 -3.52
N VAL A 574 -10.17 -16.23 -2.94
CA VAL A 574 -10.89 -17.30 -3.67
C VAL A 574 -11.68 -16.74 -4.85
N ASP A 575 -12.36 -15.59 -4.68
CA ASP A 575 -13.07 -14.93 -5.78
C ASP A 575 -12.10 -14.51 -6.91
N LEU A 576 -10.97 -13.87 -6.56
CA LEU A 576 -9.97 -13.44 -7.54
C LEU A 576 -9.31 -14.61 -8.29
N ILE A 577 -9.03 -15.71 -7.58
CA ILE A 577 -8.51 -16.96 -8.18
C ILE A 577 -9.58 -17.60 -9.06
N SER A 578 -10.84 -17.63 -8.64
CA SER A 578 -11.94 -18.23 -9.43
C SER A 578 -12.18 -17.45 -10.73
N SER A 579 -12.05 -16.11 -10.69
CA SER A 579 -12.22 -15.23 -11.83
C SER A 579 -10.93 -14.99 -12.65
N TRP A 580 -9.86 -15.77 -12.41
CA TRP A 580 -8.51 -15.47 -12.91
C TRP A 580 -8.44 -15.21 -14.41
N ARG A 581 -9.11 -16.01 -15.25
CA ARG A 581 -9.08 -15.86 -16.72
C ARG A 581 -9.60 -14.50 -17.18
N LEU A 582 -10.66 -14.03 -16.52
CA LEU A 582 -11.24 -12.73 -16.82
C LEU A 582 -10.32 -11.63 -16.26
N THR A 583 -9.87 -11.77 -15.02
CA THR A 583 -9.02 -10.78 -14.36
C THR A 583 -7.70 -10.58 -15.11
N THR A 584 -6.98 -11.64 -15.51
CA THR A 584 -5.70 -11.52 -16.25
C THR A 584 -5.90 -10.93 -17.65
N LYS A 585 -7.07 -11.14 -18.26
CA LYS A 585 -7.41 -10.55 -19.57
C LYS A 585 -7.77 -9.07 -19.44
N MET A 586 -8.40 -8.69 -18.33
CA MET A 586 -8.86 -7.32 -18.08
C MET A 586 -7.76 -6.45 -17.46
N ASN A 587 -6.91 -7.01 -16.60
CA ASN A 587 -5.93 -6.30 -15.81
C ASN A 587 -4.51 -6.68 -16.21
N ASN A 588 -3.80 -5.76 -16.89
CA ASN A 588 -2.43 -5.98 -17.33
C ASN A 588 -1.43 -6.08 -16.16
N ASN A 589 -1.81 -5.65 -14.96
CA ASN A 589 -0.99 -5.74 -13.76
C ASN A 589 -1.11 -7.09 -13.04
N ILE A 590 -2.10 -7.92 -13.40
CA ILE A 590 -2.30 -9.25 -12.83
C ILE A 590 -1.88 -10.30 -13.86
N SER A 591 -0.72 -10.91 -13.62
CA SER A 591 -0.20 -12.00 -14.44
C SER A 591 -0.67 -13.38 -13.95
N ILE A 592 -0.56 -14.40 -14.79
CA ILE A 592 -0.83 -15.80 -14.39
C ILE A 592 0.12 -16.23 -13.26
N LEU A 593 1.39 -15.78 -13.29
CA LEU A 593 2.35 -16.04 -12.22
C LEU A 593 1.92 -15.41 -10.88
N PHE A 594 1.34 -14.21 -10.93
CA PHE A 594 0.79 -13.58 -9.73
C PHE A 594 -0.39 -14.36 -9.17
N VAL A 595 -1.32 -14.82 -10.02
CA VAL A 595 -2.43 -15.68 -9.59
C VAL A 595 -1.92 -16.99 -9.00
N LEU A 596 -0.89 -17.59 -9.59
CA LEU A 596 -0.24 -18.79 -9.05
C LEU A 596 0.38 -18.53 -7.68
N TYR A 597 1.04 -17.39 -7.49
CA TYR A 597 1.57 -16.96 -6.18
C TYR A 597 0.45 -16.81 -5.14
N LEU A 598 -0.68 -16.20 -5.49
CA LEU A 598 -1.83 -16.09 -4.59
C LEU A 598 -2.43 -17.45 -4.24
N PHE A 599 -2.53 -18.36 -5.21
CA PHE A 599 -2.99 -19.73 -4.98
C PHE A 599 -2.06 -20.48 -4.03
N ILE A 600 -0.74 -20.44 -4.27
CA ILE A 600 0.25 -21.07 -3.38
C ILE A 600 0.17 -20.49 -1.97
N THR A 601 0.03 -19.16 -1.84
CA THR A 601 -0.11 -18.49 -0.54
C THR A 601 -1.40 -18.90 0.18
N LEU A 602 -2.52 -19.05 -0.55
CA LEU A 602 -3.78 -19.52 0.01
C LEU A 602 -3.68 -20.97 0.51
N VAL A 603 -3.09 -21.86 -0.29
CA VAL A 603 -2.86 -23.26 0.09
C VAL A 603 -1.94 -23.36 1.31
N ALA A 604 -0.84 -22.60 1.33
CA ALA A 604 0.07 -22.52 2.47
C ALA A 604 -0.65 -22.08 3.75
N ARG A 605 -1.53 -21.07 3.68
CA ARG A 605 -2.35 -20.64 4.81
C ARG A 605 -3.32 -21.73 5.28
N LEU A 606 -3.95 -22.46 4.36
CA LEU A 606 -4.89 -23.54 4.69
C LEU A 606 -4.20 -24.75 5.33
N LEU A 607 -2.95 -25.04 4.97
CA LEU A 607 -2.15 -26.16 5.50
C LEU A 607 -1.37 -25.83 6.77
N ALA A 608 -1.26 -24.54 7.14
CA ALA A 608 -0.49 -24.10 8.30
C ALA A 608 -0.85 -24.82 9.62
N PRO A 609 -2.14 -25.08 9.96
CA PRO A 609 -2.48 -25.85 11.15
C PRO A 609 -1.83 -27.24 11.19
N GLY A 610 -1.90 -27.99 10.09
CA GLY A 610 -1.30 -29.31 9.95
C GLY A 610 0.23 -29.28 10.06
N THR A 611 0.87 -28.28 9.44
CA THR A 611 2.33 -28.07 9.53
C THR A 611 2.76 -27.80 10.97
N VAL A 612 2.03 -26.97 11.72
CA VAL A 612 2.33 -26.71 13.14
C VAL A 612 2.15 -27.95 14.01
N ILE A 613 1.08 -28.73 13.78
CA ILE A 613 0.85 -29.99 14.52
C ILE A 613 2.02 -30.96 14.31
N LEU A 614 2.46 -31.13 13.05
CA LEU A 614 3.60 -32.00 12.73
C LEU A 614 4.92 -31.50 13.34
N MET A 615 5.15 -30.18 13.33
CA MET A 615 6.32 -29.57 13.96
C MET A 615 6.37 -29.88 15.46
N ILE A 616 5.24 -29.77 16.16
CA ILE A 616 5.12 -30.12 17.58
C ILE A 616 5.32 -31.62 17.80
N ALA A 617 4.73 -32.47 16.94
CA ALA A 617 4.89 -33.92 17.02
C ALA A 617 6.36 -34.37 16.86
N GLY A 618 7.09 -33.79 15.90
CA GLY A 618 8.51 -34.04 15.70
C GLY A 618 9.34 -33.66 16.92
N ALA A 619 9.11 -32.47 17.48
CA ALA A 619 9.79 -32.03 18.69
C ALA A 619 9.51 -32.94 19.90
N PHE A 620 8.26 -33.37 20.10
CA PHE A 620 7.91 -34.29 21.18
C PHE A 620 8.61 -35.64 21.04
N SER A 621 8.74 -36.15 19.81
CA SER A 621 9.49 -37.38 19.56
C SER A 621 10.97 -37.23 19.92
N ASN A 622 11.59 -36.11 19.56
CA ASN A 622 13.03 -35.89 19.78
C ASN A 622 13.38 -35.55 21.23
N VAL A 623 12.57 -34.75 21.91
CA VAL A 623 12.82 -34.32 23.30
C VAL A 623 12.44 -35.41 24.30
N PHE A 624 11.27 -36.02 24.14
CA PHE A 624 10.77 -37.02 25.10
C PHE A 624 11.12 -38.46 24.71
N SER A 625 11.74 -38.68 23.53
CA SER A 625 12.07 -40.02 22.99
C SER A 625 10.84 -40.92 22.88
N ILE A 626 9.67 -40.34 22.60
CA ILE A 626 8.40 -41.03 22.41
C ILE A 626 8.22 -41.37 20.93
N GLY A 627 7.58 -42.51 20.62
CA GLY A 627 7.29 -42.89 19.22
C GLY A 627 6.45 -41.84 18.49
N LEU A 628 6.78 -41.57 17.23
CA LEU A 628 6.20 -40.50 16.40
C LEU A 628 4.66 -40.52 16.35
N ASN A 629 4.05 -41.70 16.28
CA ASN A 629 2.59 -41.86 16.26
C ASN A 629 1.92 -41.33 17.53
N LEU A 630 2.51 -41.61 18.70
CA LEU A 630 1.98 -41.15 19.98
C LEU A 630 2.22 -39.64 20.12
N SER A 631 3.40 -39.15 19.71
CA SER A 631 3.69 -37.71 19.67
C SER A 631 2.70 -36.93 18.79
N PHE A 632 2.32 -37.48 17.64
CA PHE A 632 1.31 -36.89 16.76
C PHE A 632 -0.06 -36.83 17.42
N ILE A 633 -0.54 -37.92 18.03
CA ILE A 633 -1.81 -37.94 18.75
C ILE A 633 -1.81 -36.91 19.89
N LEU A 634 -0.72 -36.82 20.65
CA LEU A 634 -0.57 -35.84 21.74
C LEU A 634 -0.59 -34.39 21.24
N SER A 635 0.01 -34.12 20.08
CA SER A 635 -0.01 -32.79 19.45
C SER A 635 -1.39 -32.41 18.89
N LEU A 636 -2.15 -33.39 18.40
CA LEU A 636 -3.47 -33.19 17.80
C LEU A 636 -4.57 -33.00 18.86
N ALA A 637 -4.46 -33.67 20.01
CA ALA A 637 -5.51 -33.69 21.03
C ALA A 637 -5.94 -32.29 21.53
N PRO A 638 -5.03 -31.35 21.89
CA PRO A 638 -5.42 -30.00 22.29
C PRO A 638 -6.12 -29.21 21.18
N ALA A 639 -5.70 -29.39 19.92
CA ALA A 639 -6.32 -28.72 18.77
C ALA A 639 -7.75 -29.20 18.54
N VAL A 640 -7.98 -30.51 18.61
CA VAL A 640 -9.31 -31.12 18.49
C VAL A 640 -10.21 -30.70 19.66
N LEU A 641 -9.68 -30.70 20.89
CA LEU A 641 -10.40 -30.22 22.06
C LEU A 641 -10.84 -28.76 21.88
N PHE A 642 -9.94 -27.89 21.43
CA PHE A 642 -10.26 -26.49 21.19
C PHE A 642 -11.32 -26.31 20.09
N MET A 643 -11.26 -27.11 19.04
CA MET A 643 -12.26 -27.11 17.97
C MET A 643 -13.65 -27.51 18.50
N ILE A 644 -13.71 -28.56 19.34
CA ILE A 644 -14.96 -28.97 19.99
C ILE A 644 -15.52 -27.83 20.85
N ILE A 645 -14.67 -27.16 21.63
CA ILE A 645 -15.05 -25.99 22.44
C ILE A 645 -15.60 -24.87 21.53
N CYS A 646 -14.92 -24.55 20.43
CA CYS A 646 -15.35 -23.51 19.49
C CYS A 646 -16.70 -23.80 18.82
N VAL A 647 -17.03 -25.08 18.60
CA VAL A 647 -18.30 -25.47 17.96
C VAL A 647 -19.45 -25.56 18.97
N LYS A 648 -19.17 -25.90 20.24
CA LYS A 648 -20.20 -26.21 21.25
C LYS A 648 -20.42 -25.12 22.30
N CYS A 649 -19.43 -24.30 22.60
CA CYS A 649 -19.47 -23.37 23.74
C CYS A 649 -19.72 -21.93 23.29
N ASN A 650 -20.15 -21.08 24.23
CA ASN A 650 -20.36 -19.64 24.00
C ASN A 650 -19.04 -18.88 23.80
N SER A 651 -19.09 -17.74 23.12
CA SER A 651 -17.91 -16.91 22.78
C SER A 651 -16.96 -16.66 23.96
N SER A 652 -17.48 -16.33 25.15
CA SER A 652 -16.65 -16.07 26.34
C SER A 652 -15.83 -17.28 26.77
N VAL A 653 -16.42 -18.49 26.71
CA VAL A 653 -15.72 -19.74 27.04
C VAL A 653 -14.64 -20.05 25.99
N GLN A 654 -14.95 -19.82 24.72
CA GLN A 654 -13.99 -20.01 23.62
C GLN A 654 -12.76 -19.11 23.79
N ILE A 655 -12.96 -17.83 24.12
CA ILE A 655 -11.88 -16.85 24.33
C ILE A 655 -11.02 -17.26 25.54
N ASN A 656 -11.65 -17.63 26.66
CA ASN A 656 -10.91 -18.08 27.84
C ASN A 656 -10.10 -19.35 27.55
N ALA A 657 -10.69 -20.31 26.83
CA ALA A 657 -9.98 -21.51 26.38
C ALA A 657 -8.81 -21.17 25.45
N ALA A 658 -8.97 -20.20 24.54
CA ALA A 658 -7.91 -19.73 23.65
C ALA A 658 -6.74 -19.12 24.43
N ILE A 659 -7.01 -18.34 25.49
CA ILE A 659 -5.98 -17.75 26.36
C ILE A 659 -5.21 -18.85 27.09
N VAL A 660 -5.91 -19.80 27.73
CA VAL A 660 -5.27 -20.91 28.45
C VAL A 660 -4.44 -21.79 27.51
N LEU A 661 -4.99 -22.12 26.34
CA LEU A 661 -4.27 -22.92 25.36
C LEU A 661 -3.10 -22.16 24.74
N THR A 662 -3.19 -20.84 24.57
CA THR A 662 -2.06 -20.02 24.11
C THR A 662 -0.91 -20.15 25.09
N ALA A 663 -1.14 -20.00 26.40
CA ALA A 663 -0.11 -20.18 27.41
C ALA A 663 0.48 -21.60 27.39
N PHE A 664 -0.36 -22.63 27.23
CA PHE A 664 0.10 -24.01 27.06
C PHE A 664 0.99 -24.17 25.82
N PHE A 665 0.57 -23.65 24.67
CA PHE A 665 1.33 -23.77 23.42
C PHE A 665 2.62 -22.94 23.43
N THR A 666 2.69 -21.86 24.21
CA THR A 666 3.94 -21.12 24.45
C THR A 666 4.98 -22.02 25.11
N VAL A 667 4.61 -22.77 26.15
CA VAL A 667 5.51 -23.75 26.79
C VAL A 667 5.89 -24.87 25.81
N VAL A 668 4.92 -25.34 25.02
CA VAL A 668 5.20 -26.34 23.96
C VAL A 668 6.20 -25.78 22.94
N MET A 669 6.13 -24.50 22.57
CA MET A 669 7.08 -23.88 21.65
C MET A 669 8.49 -23.76 22.22
N GLU A 670 8.64 -23.55 23.52
CA GLU A 670 9.96 -23.61 24.17
C GLU A 670 10.57 -25.01 24.03
N ILE A 671 9.77 -26.06 24.24
CA ILE A 671 10.18 -27.46 24.03
C ILE A 671 10.53 -27.70 22.56
N VAL A 672 9.73 -27.19 21.62
CA VAL A 672 10.01 -27.28 20.17
C VAL A 672 11.34 -26.62 19.84
N THR A 673 11.63 -25.45 20.42
CA THR A 673 12.87 -24.72 20.21
C THR A 673 14.08 -25.51 20.74
N LEU A 674 13.96 -26.13 21.90
CA LEU A 674 15.01 -27.01 22.43
C LEU A 674 15.20 -28.25 21.55
N GLY A 675 14.10 -28.86 21.08
CA GLY A 675 14.12 -29.99 20.16
C GLY A 675 14.85 -29.67 18.87
N THR A 676 14.52 -28.54 18.23
CA THR A 676 15.20 -28.11 16.99
C THR A 676 16.68 -27.82 17.21
N ILE A 677 17.07 -27.22 18.34
CA ILE A 677 18.50 -27.02 18.67
C ILE A 677 19.22 -28.37 18.83
N ILE A 678 18.62 -29.34 19.52
CA ILE A 678 19.19 -30.68 19.67
C ILE A 678 19.35 -31.35 18.30
N ASP A 679 18.39 -31.19 17.41
CA ASP A 679 18.47 -31.73 16.05
C ASP A 679 19.60 -31.09 15.23
N ILE A 680 19.81 -29.78 15.34
CA ILE A 680 20.97 -29.09 14.71
C ILE A 680 22.28 -29.69 15.22
N LEU A 681 22.39 -29.95 16.52
CA LEU A 681 23.62 -30.43 17.14
C LEU A 681 23.90 -31.92 16.82
N LYS A 682 22.87 -32.71 16.54
CA LYS A 682 22.98 -34.14 16.22
C LYS A 682 23.23 -34.40 14.72
N ASP A 683 22.63 -33.61 13.84
CA ASP A 683 22.71 -33.81 12.39
C ASP A 683 23.76 -32.90 11.73
N ASN A 684 24.89 -33.47 11.30
CA ASN A 684 25.97 -32.76 10.58
C ASN A 684 25.63 -32.36 9.12
N THR A 685 24.39 -32.49 8.67
CA THR A 685 23.99 -32.19 7.27
C THR A 685 22.95 -31.08 7.21
N PHE A 686 22.87 -30.36 6.09
CA PHE A 686 21.83 -29.37 5.76
C PHE A 686 20.41 -29.97 5.78
N THR A 687 19.87 -30.28 6.95
CA THR A 687 18.52 -30.84 7.19
C THR A 687 17.46 -29.72 7.27
N MET A 688 16.19 -30.09 7.50
CA MET A 688 15.03 -29.19 7.65
C MET A 688 15.30 -28.02 8.64
N THR A 689 16.22 -28.20 9.58
CA THR A 689 16.66 -27.21 10.57
C THR A 689 17.52 -26.08 9.99
N SER A 690 18.22 -26.31 8.87
CA SER A 690 18.95 -25.28 8.13
C SER A 690 18.02 -24.21 7.53
N ILE A 691 16.78 -24.59 7.21
CA ILE A 691 15.77 -23.65 6.70
C ILE A 691 15.31 -22.69 7.80
N PHE A 692 15.18 -23.15 9.06
CA PHE A 692 14.86 -22.25 10.18
C PHE A 692 15.94 -21.20 10.43
N ILE A 693 17.23 -21.59 10.36
CA ILE A 693 18.35 -20.64 10.42
C ILE A 693 18.29 -19.67 9.23
N GLY A 694 18.00 -20.19 8.03
CA GLY A 694 17.81 -19.39 6.83
C GLY A 694 16.68 -18.37 6.94
N VAL A 695 15.53 -18.75 7.52
CA VAL A 695 14.40 -17.84 7.79
C VAL A 695 14.79 -16.78 8.80
N GLY A 696 15.47 -17.15 9.89
CA GLY A 696 16.00 -16.19 10.87
C GLY A 696 16.95 -15.16 10.23
N LEU A 697 17.85 -15.61 9.36
CA LEU A 697 18.75 -14.75 8.61
C LEU A 697 18.00 -13.83 7.65
N ILE A 698 17.01 -14.35 6.90
CA ILE A 698 16.16 -13.57 6.01
C ILE A 698 15.46 -12.45 6.78
N LEU A 699 14.88 -12.75 7.95
CA LEU A 699 14.20 -11.77 8.79
C LEU A 699 15.17 -10.72 9.34
N LEU A 700 16.36 -11.13 9.80
CA LEU A 700 17.39 -10.22 10.29
C LEU A 700 17.86 -9.26 9.19
N VAL A 701 18.18 -9.79 7.99
CA VAL A 701 18.59 -8.97 6.85
C VAL A 701 17.46 -8.05 6.41
N SER A 702 16.22 -8.54 6.38
CA SER A 702 15.05 -7.72 6.04
C SER A 702 14.89 -6.52 6.98
N ALA A 703 15.11 -6.72 8.28
CA ALA A 703 15.08 -5.63 9.26
C ALA A 703 16.23 -4.64 9.10
N LEU A 704 17.44 -5.09 8.74
CA LEU A 704 18.58 -4.20 8.46
C LEU A 704 18.29 -3.24 7.30
N PHE A 705 17.50 -3.67 6.32
CA PHE A 705 17.03 -2.81 5.23
C PHE A 705 15.93 -1.81 5.66
N HIS A 706 15.37 -1.93 6.87
CA HIS A 706 14.31 -1.09 7.44
C HIS A 706 14.74 -0.47 8.80
N PRO A 707 15.72 0.46 8.81
CA PRO A 707 16.34 0.94 10.04
C PRO A 707 15.37 1.64 11.01
N SER A 708 14.35 2.35 10.50
CA SER A 708 13.33 3.02 11.34
C SER A 708 12.48 2.05 12.15
N GLU A 709 12.38 0.80 11.72
CA GLU A 709 11.56 -0.24 12.34
C GLU A 709 12.39 -1.42 12.84
N PHE A 710 13.72 -1.29 12.84
CA PHE A 710 14.62 -2.34 13.33
C PHE A 710 14.28 -2.73 14.77
N GLY A 711 13.83 -1.75 15.58
CA GLY A 711 13.36 -1.98 16.95
C GLY A 711 12.21 -2.99 17.06
N ASN A 712 11.39 -3.17 16.01
CA ASN A 712 10.29 -4.14 16.05
C ASN A 712 10.79 -5.58 16.18
N LEU A 713 12.05 -5.89 15.82
CA LEU A 713 12.64 -7.22 16.04
C LEU A 713 12.70 -7.62 17.52
N ILE A 714 12.73 -6.65 18.45
CA ILE A 714 12.71 -6.92 19.89
C ILE A 714 11.43 -7.66 20.30
N HIS A 715 10.33 -7.42 19.58
CA HIS A 715 9.05 -8.10 19.79
C HIS A 715 8.96 -9.48 19.10
N GLY A 716 9.96 -9.84 18.29
CA GLY A 716 10.01 -11.10 17.55
C GLY A 716 9.98 -12.38 18.40
N PRO A 717 10.68 -12.47 19.54
CA PRO A 717 10.61 -13.63 20.42
C PRO A 717 9.18 -13.93 20.90
N LEU A 718 8.40 -12.89 21.25
CA LEU A 718 7.00 -13.05 21.64
C LEU A 718 6.19 -13.67 20.51
N TYR A 719 6.31 -13.11 19.30
CA TYR A 719 5.63 -13.66 18.12
C TYR A 719 6.03 -15.12 17.87
N PHE A 720 7.33 -15.43 17.93
CA PHE A 720 7.86 -16.77 17.72
C PHE A 720 7.31 -17.80 18.73
N PHE A 721 7.29 -17.49 20.02
CA PHE A 721 6.73 -18.41 21.02
C PHE A 721 5.21 -18.56 20.93
N THR A 722 4.53 -17.59 20.34
CA THR A 722 3.07 -17.66 20.09
C THR A 722 2.70 -18.25 18.72
N LEU A 723 3.66 -18.79 17.95
CA LEU A 723 3.39 -19.33 16.61
C LEU A 723 2.23 -20.35 16.54
N PRO A 724 2.09 -21.33 17.46
CA PRO A 724 0.94 -22.23 17.40
C PRO A 724 -0.37 -21.52 17.75
N ALA A 725 -0.35 -20.51 18.61
CA ALA A 725 -1.54 -19.72 18.85
C ALA A 725 -1.98 -18.99 17.56
N THR A 726 -1.03 -18.42 16.82
CA THR A 726 -1.29 -17.71 15.55
C THR A 726 -1.70 -18.61 14.39
N PHE A 727 -0.99 -19.71 14.18
CA PHE A 727 -1.16 -20.52 12.98
C PHE A 727 -2.09 -21.73 13.18
N LEU A 728 -2.36 -22.13 14.44
CA LEU A 728 -3.27 -23.23 14.76
C LEU A 728 -4.53 -22.72 15.49
N LEU A 729 -4.41 -22.16 16.69
CA LEU A 729 -5.59 -21.77 17.50
C LEU A 729 -6.42 -20.68 16.82
N LEU A 730 -5.78 -19.61 16.33
CA LEU A 730 -6.46 -18.50 15.68
C LEU A 730 -7.21 -18.97 14.43
N ASN A 731 -6.59 -19.81 13.59
CA ASN A 731 -7.26 -20.37 12.42
C ASN A 731 -8.48 -21.21 12.81
N ILE A 732 -8.36 -22.06 13.83
CA ILE A 732 -9.51 -22.84 14.35
C ILE A 732 -10.63 -21.90 14.83
N TYR A 733 -10.30 -20.90 15.65
CA TYR A 733 -11.27 -19.94 16.19
C TYR A 733 -11.98 -19.18 15.07
N CYS A 734 -11.24 -18.65 14.09
CA CYS A 734 -11.81 -17.88 13.00
C CYS A 734 -12.75 -18.72 12.13
N LEU A 735 -12.33 -19.93 11.74
CA LEU A 735 -13.16 -20.82 10.91
C LEU A 735 -14.40 -21.32 11.68
N CYS A 736 -14.27 -21.65 12.97
CA CYS A 736 -15.39 -22.07 13.80
C CYS A 736 -16.41 -20.94 14.06
N ASN A 737 -15.97 -19.69 14.04
CA ASN A 737 -16.85 -18.53 14.22
C ASN A 737 -17.21 -17.83 12.90
N ALA A 738 -17.05 -18.49 11.74
CA ALA A 738 -17.34 -17.87 10.45
C ALA A 738 -18.81 -17.46 10.27
N HIS A 739 -19.72 -18.15 10.93
CA HIS A 739 -21.15 -17.82 10.97
C HIS A 739 -21.48 -16.54 11.74
N THR A 740 -20.57 -16.02 12.58
CA THR A 740 -20.80 -14.83 13.40
C THR A 740 -20.51 -13.54 12.61
N ILE A 741 -21.52 -12.70 12.42
CA ILE A 741 -21.43 -11.44 11.64
C ILE A 741 -21.24 -10.19 12.54
N SER A 742 -21.10 -10.37 13.86
CA SER A 742 -20.87 -9.23 14.77
C SER A 742 -19.48 -8.61 14.57
N TRP A 743 -19.34 -7.32 14.88
CA TRP A 743 -18.07 -6.58 14.78
C TRP A 743 -17.17 -6.74 16.01
N GLY A 744 -17.73 -7.23 17.13
CA GLY A 744 -16.98 -7.91 18.20
C GLY A 744 -16.40 -7.05 19.33
N THR A 745 -16.50 -5.72 19.31
CA THR A 745 -15.86 -4.90 20.36
C THR A 745 -16.75 -3.85 21.02
N ARG A 746 -17.74 -3.26 20.32
CA ARG A 746 -18.61 -2.21 20.91
C ARG A 746 -20.12 -2.44 20.75
N GLU A 747 -20.55 -3.45 19.96
CA GLU A 747 -21.98 -3.76 19.74
C GLU A 747 -22.63 -4.48 20.94
N VAL A 748 -21.83 -5.22 21.74
CA VAL A 748 -22.35 -6.04 22.84
C VAL A 748 -22.69 -5.19 24.07
N VAL A 749 -21.93 -4.12 24.32
CA VAL A 749 -22.22 -3.17 25.40
C VAL A 749 -23.54 -2.44 25.12
N SER A 750 -23.76 -1.99 23.87
CA SER A 750 -25.01 -1.32 23.50
C SER A 750 -26.22 -2.26 23.48
N GLN A 751 -26.05 -3.56 23.21
CA GLN A 751 -27.13 -4.55 23.30
C GLN A 751 -27.53 -4.86 24.75
N LEU A 752 -26.58 -4.87 25.68
CA LEU A 752 -26.85 -5.02 27.11
C LEU A 752 -27.53 -3.78 27.71
N GLU A 753 -27.26 -2.60 27.14
CA GLU A 753 -27.95 -1.36 27.51
C GLU A 753 -29.35 -1.28 26.88
N SER A 754 -29.52 -1.68 25.62
CA SER A 754 -30.83 -1.64 24.94
C SER A 754 -31.79 -2.73 25.39
N SER A 755 -31.31 -3.88 25.86
CA SER A 755 -32.18 -4.97 26.35
C SER A 755 -32.89 -4.66 27.66
N ASN A 756 -32.47 -3.61 28.39
CA ASN A 756 -33.13 -3.19 29.62
C ASN A 756 -34.29 -2.20 29.39
N ASP A 757 -34.49 -1.73 28.15
CA ASP A 757 -35.46 -0.68 27.80
C ASP A 757 -36.62 -1.17 26.92
N GLU A 758 -36.66 -2.46 26.51
CA GLU A 758 -37.65 -2.98 25.53
C GLU A 758 -38.79 -3.84 26.12
N ASP A 759 -38.89 -4.01 27.43
CA ASP A 759 -40.04 -4.67 28.06
C ASP A 759 -41.11 -3.65 28.49
N ASP A 760 -41.87 -3.11 27.53
CA ASP A 760 -43.22 -2.56 27.78
C ASP A 760 -44.02 -2.40 26.46
N ASP A 761 -44.98 -3.31 26.28
CA ASP A 761 -46.25 -3.27 25.53
C ASP A 761 -46.33 -2.77 24.06
N VAL A 762 -46.91 -3.63 23.20
CA VAL A 762 -48.28 -3.46 22.64
C VAL A 762 -48.73 -4.77 21.99
N GLN A 763 -49.81 -5.33 22.54
CA GLN A 763 -50.70 -6.30 21.87
C GLN A 763 -51.53 -5.58 20.81
N ASP A 764 -51.58 -6.09 19.58
CA ASP A 764 -52.80 -5.97 18.78
C ASP A 764 -52.97 -7.16 17.84
N GLY A 765 -54.21 -7.62 17.73
CA GLY A 765 -54.62 -8.83 17.02
C GLY A 765 -55.43 -8.55 15.76
N GLY A 766 -55.66 -9.64 15.01
CA GLY A 766 -56.52 -9.71 13.81
C GLY A 766 -55.81 -9.17 12.55
N ASP A 767 -55.88 -9.79 11.38
CA ASP A 767 -56.79 -10.80 10.85
C ASP A 767 -56.14 -11.38 9.58
N ASP A 768 -56.25 -12.70 9.41
CA ASP A 768 -55.78 -13.44 8.26
C ASP A 768 -56.83 -13.39 7.15
N SER A 769 -56.50 -12.78 6.01
CA SER A 769 -56.88 -13.32 4.70
C SER A 769 -56.32 -12.46 3.57
N ILE A 770 -55.52 -13.06 2.68
CA ILE A 770 -55.75 -13.09 1.23
C ILE A 770 -54.75 -14.05 0.59
N ARG A 771 -55.31 -14.89 -0.28
CA ARG A 771 -54.77 -16.08 -0.93
C ARG A 771 -53.61 -15.77 -1.89
N GLN A 772 -52.67 -16.73 -1.94
CA GLN A 772 -51.72 -16.92 -3.02
C GLN A 772 -52.44 -17.25 -4.33
N GLU A 773 -52.10 -16.52 -5.40
CA GLU A 773 -52.13 -17.01 -6.77
C GLU A 773 -50.74 -16.76 -7.38
N ASP A 774 -50.03 -17.86 -7.65
CA ASP A 774 -48.85 -17.91 -8.51
C ASP A 774 -49.31 -17.89 -9.98
N ASP A 775 -48.91 -16.86 -10.74
CA ASP A 775 -48.80 -16.97 -12.19
C ASP A 775 -47.68 -16.06 -12.74
N GLY A 776 -46.76 -16.69 -13.48
CA GLY A 776 -46.31 -16.16 -14.76
C GLY A 776 -45.44 -14.91 -14.77
N THR A 777 -44.13 -15.15 -14.90
CA THR A 777 -43.10 -14.29 -15.51
C THR A 777 -43.65 -13.15 -16.39
N ARG A 778 -43.93 -11.98 -15.79
CA ARG A 778 -44.23 -10.73 -16.50
C ARG A 778 -43.51 -9.57 -15.80
N ASP A 779 -42.46 -9.10 -16.47
CA ASP A 779 -41.95 -7.72 -16.46
C ASP A 779 -41.96 -6.95 -15.12
N VAL A 780 -41.13 -7.41 -14.19
CA VAL A 780 -40.81 -6.73 -12.93
C VAL A 780 -40.31 -5.29 -13.18
N ASP A 781 -39.58 -5.06 -14.29
CA ASP A 781 -39.04 -3.75 -14.67
C ASP A 781 -40.10 -2.73 -15.10
N THR A 782 -41.26 -3.19 -15.56
CA THR A 782 -42.39 -2.35 -16.00
C THR A 782 -43.26 -1.98 -14.80
N MET A 783 -43.37 -2.89 -13.83
CA MET A 783 -44.03 -2.65 -12.54
C MET A 783 -43.22 -1.69 -11.65
N ILE A 784 -41.88 -1.80 -11.66
CA ILE A 784 -40.98 -0.86 -10.98
C ILE A 784 -41.11 0.55 -11.57
N MET A 785 -41.11 0.70 -12.90
CA MET A 785 -41.26 2.00 -13.56
C MET A 785 -42.62 2.65 -13.29
N ALA A 786 -43.70 1.87 -13.28
CA ALA A 786 -45.03 2.38 -12.91
C ALA A 786 -45.08 2.85 -11.45
N LYS A 787 -44.35 2.16 -10.56
CA LYS A 787 -44.24 2.51 -9.14
C LYS A 787 -43.35 3.74 -8.94
N GLU A 788 -42.25 3.89 -9.66
CA GLU A 788 -41.39 5.08 -9.68
C GLU A 788 -42.14 6.32 -10.19
N GLU A 789 -42.94 6.18 -11.25
CA GLU A 789 -43.74 7.29 -11.79
C GLU A 789 -44.86 7.71 -10.82
N GLN A 790 -45.49 6.75 -10.13
CA GLN A 790 -46.44 7.03 -9.05
C GLN A 790 -45.77 7.70 -7.85
N ILE A 791 -44.56 7.30 -7.49
CA ILE A 791 -43.78 7.89 -6.40
C ILE A 791 -43.38 9.32 -6.75
N GLN A 792 -42.86 9.58 -7.97
CA GLN A 792 -42.56 10.93 -8.42
C GLN A 792 -43.80 11.84 -8.44
N LYS A 793 -44.97 11.31 -8.85
CA LYS A 793 -46.25 12.04 -8.77
C LYS A 793 -46.67 12.31 -7.33
N SER A 794 -46.42 11.38 -6.40
CA SER A 794 -46.72 11.56 -4.97
C SER A 794 -45.80 12.59 -4.31
N ILE A 795 -44.51 12.62 -4.68
CA ILE A 795 -43.52 13.60 -4.20
C ILE A 795 -43.84 14.98 -4.77
N ARG A 796 -44.15 15.10 -6.07
CA ARG A 796 -44.61 16.36 -6.67
C ARG A 796 -45.90 16.88 -6.01
N ARG A 797 -46.85 16.01 -5.67
CA ARG A 797 -48.07 16.39 -4.92
C ARG A 797 -47.74 16.87 -3.50
N ARG A 798 -46.87 16.17 -2.78
CA ARG A 798 -46.43 16.53 -1.42
C ARG A 798 -45.68 17.87 -1.41
N ASN A 799 -44.84 18.12 -2.41
CA ASN A 799 -44.14 19.39 -2.59
C ASN A 799 -45.09 20.53 -2.99
N SER A 800 -46.08 20.27 -3.86
CA SER A 800 -47.10 21.27 -4.22
C SER A 800 -48.03 21.64 -3.05
N MET A 801 -48.24 20.73 -2.10
CA MET A 801 -48.94 21.02 -0.84
C MET A 801 -48.04 21.81 0.14
N SER A 802 -46.73 21.55 0.14
CA SER A 802 -45.73 22.29 0.93
C SER A 802 -45.48 23.73 0.42
N GLU A 803 -45.72 24.01 -0.86
CA GLU A 803 -45.64 25.37 -1.42
C GLU A 803 -46.94 26.18 -1.24
N ARG A 804 -48.10 25.51 -1.14
CA ARG A 804 -49.41 26.16 -0.96
C ARG A 804 -49.80 26.41 0.50
N SER A 805 -49.20 25.68 1.42
CA SER A 805 -49.36 25.89 2.86
C SER A 805 -47.98 26.26 3.37
N GLY A 806 -47.78 27.44 3.96
CA GLY A 806 -46.52 27.81 4.60
C GLY A 806 -46.21 26.92 5.79
N VAL A 807 -45.84 25.66 5.54
CA VAL A 807 -45.46 24.69 6.56
C VAL A 807 -44.12 25.15 7.11
N VAL A 808 -44.17 25.78 8.28
CA VAL A 808 -42.99 26.03 9.10
C VAL A 808 -42.30 24.68 9.31
N ARG A 809 -41.12 24.49 8.71
CA ARG A 809 -40.29 23.30 8.97
C ARG A 809 -39.99 23.27 10.46
N ILE A 810 -40.54 22.27 11.16
CA ILE A 810 -40.27 22.05 12.58
C ILE A 810 -38.79 21.71 12.71
N ARG A 811 -38.03 22.62 13.34
CA ARG A 811 -36.60 22.42 13.56
C ARG A 811 -36.38 21.28 14.56
N PRO A 812 -35.49 20.31 14.26
CA PRO A 812 -35.15 19.25 15.21
C PRO A 812 -34.62 19.80 16.52
N PHE A 813 -35.00 19.17 17.63
CA PHE A 813 -34.66 19.64 18.99
C PHE A 813 -33.15 19.70 19.26
N TRP A 814 -32.36 18.80 18.67
CA TRP A 814 -30.90 18.77 18.84
C TRP A 814 -30.20 20.06 18.38
N MET A 815 -30.80 20.83 17.45
CA MET A 815 -30.21 22.09 16.95
C MET A 815 -30.24 23.24 17.96
N SER A 816 -31.12 23.15 18.95
CA SER A 816 -31.28 24.13 20.03
C SER A 816 -30.49 23.78 21.29
N GLN A 817 -29.72 22.69 21.29
CA GLN A 817 -28.95 22.25 22.46
C GLN A 817 -27.53 22.82 22.47
N GLU A 818 -27.03 23.18 23.65
CA GLU A 818 -25.60 23.44 23.86
C GLU A 818 -24.78 22.16 23.67
N PRO A 819 -23.55 22.24 23.11
CA PRO A 819 -22.80 23.47 22.76
C PRO A 819 -23.14 24.05 21.38
N VAL A 820 -24.02 23.40 20.60
CA VAL A 820 -24.27 23.75 19.19
C VAL A 820 -25.31 24.86 19.01
N ALA A 821 -26.02 25.25 20.08
CA ALA A 821 -27.13 26.20 20.04
C ALA A 821 -26.76 27.54 19.38
N ALA A 822 -25.56 28.06 19.64
CA ALA A 822 -25.10 29.37 19.17
C ALA A 822 -24.81 29.44 17.65
N GLY A 823 -24.64 28.30 16.97
CA GLY A 823 -24.31 28.27 15.54
C GLY A 823 -25.47 28.64 14.61
N PRO A 824 -25.18 29.19 13.41
CA PRO A 824 -26.21 29.52 12.42
C PRO A 824 -26.92 28.26 11.92
N VAL A 825 -28.19 28.39 11.55
CA VAL A 825 -29.00 27.30 10.96
C VAL A 825 -29.21 27.59 9.48
N GLU A 826 -28.83 26.64 8.63
CA GLU A 826 -28.97 26.71 7.18
C GLU A 826 -29.90 25.60 6.69
N ASP A 827 -30.82 25.95 5.78
CA ASP A 827 -31.69 24.97 5.15
C ASP A 827 -30.98 24.21 4.02
N ILE A 828 -31.29 22.92 3.91
CA ILE A 828 -30.76 22.07 2.85
C ILE A 828 -31.31 22.50 1.47
N SER A 829 -30.47 22.46 0.44
CA SER A 829 -30.89 22.70 -0.95
C SER A 829 -31.92 21.65 -1.41
N GLN A 830 -32.93 22.07 -2.16
CA GLN A 830 -33.96 21.17 -2.71
C GLN A 830 -33.36 20.02 -3.54
N LYS A 831 -32.31 20.27 -4.32
CA LYS A 831 -31.62 19.23 -5.11
C LYS A 831 -30.99 18.17 -4.21
N GLU A 832 -30.35 18.61 -3.13
CA GLU A 832 -29.70 17.73 -2.16
C GLU A 832 -30.73 16.92 -1.37
N GLU A 833 -31.86 17.53 -1.00
CA GLU A 833 -32.95 16.86 -0.31
C GLU A 833 -33.59 15.74 -1.16
N ILE A 834 -33.84 15.99 -2.45
CA ILE A 834 -34.35 14.98 -3.38
C ILE A 834 -33.35 13.82 -3.49
N PHE A 835 -32.06 14.13 -3.63
CA PHE A 835 -31.00 13.12 -3.69
C PHE A 835 -30.98 12.23 -2.43
N TRP A 836 -30.98 12.82 -1.24
CA TRP A 836 -30.94 12.04 0.00
C TRP A 836 -32.19 11.19 0.18
N ASN A 837 -33.38 11.72 -0.13
CA ASN A 837 -34.62 10.94 -0.05
C ASN A 837 -34.61 9.73 -1.00
N PHE A 838 -34.07 9.89 -2.21
CA PHE A 838 -33.87 8.78 -3.14
C PHE A 838 -32.88 7.75 -2.59
N MET A 839 -31.70 8.20 -2.15
CA MET A 839 -30.66 7.32 -1.60
C MET A 839 -31.13 6.54 -0.37
N LEU A 840 -31.90 7.19 0.50
CA LEU A 840 -32.53 6.55 1.65
C LEU A 840 -33.49 5.47 1.19
N HIS A 841 -34.49 5.80 0.39
CA HIS A 841 -35.51 4.85 -0.04
C HIS A 841 -34.92 3.62 -0.76
N GLU A 842 -33.98 3.84 -1.68
CA GLU A 842 -33.48 2.77 -2.55
C GLU A 842 -32.39 1.92 -1.88
N TYR A 843 -31.43 2.57 -1.23
CA TYR A 843 -30.19 1.91 -0.82
C TYR A 843 -29.98 1.90 0.69
N LEU A 844 -30.24 3.02 1.37
CA LEU A 844 -29.76 3.24 2.74
C LEU A 844 -30.81 3.00 3.83
N HIS A 845 -32.09 2.81 3.50
CA HIS A 845 -33.15 2.57 4.49
C HIS A 845 -32.86 1.27 5.26
N PRO A 846 -32.98 1.27 6.60
CA PRO A 846 -32.86 0.06 7.41
C PRO A 846 -33.74 -1.04 6.84
N VAL A 847 -33.17 -2.23 6.62
CA VAL A 847 -33.96 -3.38 6.19
C VAL A 847 -34.74 -3.83 7.42
N ALA A 848 -36.08 -3.79 7.36
CA ALA A 848 -36.90 -4.43 8.37
C ALA A 848 -36.47 -5.90 8.44
N ARG A 849 -36.08 -6.38 9.63
CA ARG A 849 -35.73 -7.80 9.82
C ARG A 849 -36.98 -8.61 9.54
N GLN A 850 -37.12 -9.11 8.32
CA GLN A 850 -38.01 -10.24 8.05
C GLN A 850 -37.38 -11.42 8.80
N THR A 851 -38.05 -11.84 9.87
CA THR A 851 -37.60 -12.89 10.78
C THR A 851 -37.23 -14.15 9.99
N GLU A 852 -38.04 -14.52 9.00
CA GLU A 852 -37.83 -15.71 8.17
C GLU A 852 -36.55 -15.64 7.31
N GLN A 853 -36.30 -14.53 6.62
CA GLN A 853 -35.10 -14.37 5.78
C GLN A 853 -33.82 -14.34 6.63
N THR A 854 -33.89 -13.71 7.81
CA THR A 854 -32.76 -13.65 8.74
C THR A 854 -32.41 -15.05 9.26
N ILE A 855 -33.42 -15.81 9.70
CA ILE A 855 -33.26 -17.20 10.15
C ILE A 855 -32.69 -18.09 9.03
N ARG A 856 -33.16 -17.91 7.78
CA ARG A 856 -32.62 -18.64 6.63
C ARG A 856 -31.13 -18.37 6.43
N ILE A 857 -30.73 -17.10 6.43
CA ILE A 857 -29.33 -16.71 6.22
C ILE A 857 -28.43 -17.22 7.35
N GLU A 858 -28.89 -17.14 8.60
CA GLU A 858 -28.18 -17.69 9.76
C GLU A 858 -27.96 -19.19 9.62
N ASN A 859 -28.98 -19.94 9.18
CA ASN A 859 -28.86 -21.37 8.91
C ASN A 859 -27.89 -21.67 7.75
N GLU A 860 -27.97 -20.92 6.64
CA GLU A 860 -27.05 -21.07 5.51
C GLU A 860 -25.59 -20.75 5.93
N LEU A 861 -25.37 -19.78 6.81
CA LEU A 861 -24.05 -19.46 7.37
C LEU A 861 -23.48 -20.57 8.24
N VAL A 862 -24.33 -21.22 9.04
CA VAL A 862 -23.93 -22.38 9.86
C VAL A 862 -23.56 -23.57 8.96
N ILE A 863 -24.33 -23.82 7.90
CA ILE A 863 -24.02 -24.87 6.91
C ILE A 863 -22.69 -24.55 6.21
N LEU A 864 -22.52 -23.31 5.73
CA LEU A 864 -21.28 -22.86 5.09
C LEU A 864 -20.08 -23.02 6.01
N ARG A 865 -20.21 -22.61 7.27
CA ARG A 865 -19.19 -22.83 8.32
C ARG A 865 -18.84 -24.31 8.44
N ASN A 866 -19.83 -25.18 8.62
CA ASN A 866 -19.58 -26.62 8.81
C ASN A 866 -18.87 -27.23 7.60
N ASN A 867 -19.25 -26.84 6.38
CA ASN A 867 -18.60 -27.27 5.15
C ASN A 867 -17.13 -26.81 5.06
N ILE A 868 -16.87 -25.54 5.40
CA ILE A 868 -15.51 -24.97 5.42
C ILE A 868 -14.64 -25.69 6.47
N ILE A 869 -15.15 -25.87 7.70
CA ILE A 869 -14.43 -26.59 8.76
C ILE A 869 -14.13 -28.01 8.31
N PHE A 870 -15.13 -28.75 7.82
CA PHE A 870 -14.95 -30.12 7.36
C PHE A 870 -13.87 -30.20 6.28
N GLY A 871 -13.93 -29.34 5.26
CA GLY A 871 -12.93 -29.28 4.19
C GLY A 871 -11.53 -28.95 4.71
N CYS A 872 -11.39 -27.98 5.61
CA CYS A 872 -10.10 -27.60 6.18
C CYS A 872 -9.51 -28.71 7.07
N VAL A 873 -10.34 -29.34 7.90
CA VAL A 873 -9.91 -30.45 8.77
C VAL A 873 -9.50 -31.65 7.92
N LEU A 874 -10.30 -32.03 6.92
CA LEU A 874 -9.96 -33.13 6.01
C LEU A 874 -8.64 -32.87 5.29
N LEU A 875 -8.47 -31.67 4.74
CA LEU A 875 -7.24 -31.28 4.04
C LEU A 875 -6.01 -31.35 4.95
N ASN A 876 -6.09 -30.78 6.16
CA ASN A 876 -4.99 -30.80 7.12
C ASN A 876 -4.71 -32.20 7.67
N LEU A 877 -5.74 -33.02 7.90
CA LEU A 877 -5.58 -34.39 8.37
C LEU A 877 -4.95 -35.27 7.29
N MET A 878 -5.42 -35.17 6.04
CA MET A 878 -4.82 -35.90 4.91
C MET A 878 -3.36 -35.49 4.71
N TYR A 879 -3.07 -34.18 4.79
CA TYR A 879 -1.71 -33.66 4.71
C TYR A 879 -0.83 -34.19 5.84
N ALA A 880 -1.29 -34.10 7.09
CA ALA A 880 -0.52 -34.51 8.25
C ALA A 880 -0.29 -36.03 8.30
N VAL A 881 -1.33 -36.83 8.06
CA VAL A 881 -1.23 -38.30 8.00
C VAL A 881 -0.37 -38.73 6.81
N GLY A 882 -0.50 -38.07 5.65
CA GLY A 882 0.33 -38.35 4.48
C GLY A 882 1.81 -38.18 4.78
N LEU A 883 2.21 -37.06 5.39
CA LEU A 883 3.59 -36.82 5.80
C LEU A 883 4.07 -37.80 6.88
N LEU A 884 3.23 -38.09 7.87
CA LEU A 884 3.57 -39.04 8.92
C LEU A 884 3.78 -40.47 8.38
N GLN A 885 2.98 -40.91 7.41
CA GLN A 885 3.16 -42.20 6.76
C GLN A 885 4.46 -42.28 5.95
N LEU A 886 4.87 -41.19 5.33
CA LEU A 886 6.13 -41.16 4.59
C LEU A 886 7.35 -41.22 5.52
N GLU A 887 7.31 -40.51 6.65
CA GLU A 887 8.37 -40.56 7.66
C GLU A 887 8.47 -41.96 8.31
N VAL A 888 7.34 -42.57 8.67
CA VAL A 888 7.33 -43.94 9.24
C VAL A 888 7.89 -44.98 8.27
N ASN A 889 7.64 -44.82 6.96
CA ASN A 889 8.10 -45.74 5.93
C ASN A 889 9.44 -45.33 5.29
N ARG A 890 10.20 -44.43 5.94
CA ARG A 890 11.47 -43.90 5.42
C ARG A 890 12.46 -44.95 4.92
N TYR A 891 12.61 -46.06 5.65
CA TYR A 891 13.52 -47.16 5.28
C TYR A 891 13.09 -47.90 4.01
N GLN A 892 11.79 -48.09 3.79
CA GLN A 892 11.27 -48.77 2.60
C GLN A 892 11.29 -47.86 1.36
N LEU A 893 11.32 -46.56 1.58
CA LEU A 893 11.26 -45.54 0.55
C LEU A 893 12.65 -45.01 0.15
N GLU A 894 13.76 -45.53 0.69
CA GLU A 894 15.13 -45.02 0.43
C GLU A 894 15.48 -44.86 -1.07
N SER A 895 14.92 -45.68 -1.95
CA SER A 895 15.08 -45.59 -3.42
C SER A 895 14.39 -44.38 -4.06
N PHE A 896 13.44 -43.77 -3.35
CA PHE A 896 12.66 -42.60 -3.76
C PHE A 896 13.21 -41.29 -3.15
N TYR A 897 14.23 -41.36 -2.28
CA TYR A 897 14.82 -40.18 -1.64
C TYR A 897 15.78 -39.46 -2.59
N ILE A 898 15.70 -38.14 -2.63
CA ILE A 898 16.62 -37.30 -3.40
C ILE A 898 17.95 -37.25 -2.62
N LEU A 899 19.07 -37.57 -3.30
CA LEU A 899 20.41 -37.74 -2.70
C LEU A 899 20.48 -38.78 -1.55
N GLY A 900 19.53 -39.72 -1.45
CA GLY A 900 19.54 -40.75 -0.40
C GLY A 900 19.45 -40.21 1.04
N LYS A 901 19.09 -38.92 1.21
CA LYS A 901 18.96 -38.23 2.50
C LYS A 901 17.64 -37.47 2.66
N TYR A 902 17.07 -36.94 1.56
CA TYR A 902 15.92 -36.03 1.64
C TYR A 902 14.63 -36.67 1.12
N GLU A 903 13.61 -36.66 1.98
CA GLU A 903 12.27 -37.16 1.67
C GLU A 903 11.57 -36.20 0.68
N PRO A 904 11.04 -36.68 -0.46
CA PRO A 904 10.52 -35.81 -1.52
C PRO A 904 9.35 -34.92 -1.11
N VAL A 905 8.42 -35.40 -0.28
CA VAL A 905 7.19 -34.65 0.06
C VAL A 905 7.47 -33.58 1.11
N SER A 906 8.21 -33.92 2.16
CA SER A 906 8.74 -32.96 3.14
C SER A 906 9.64 -31.92 2.49
N LEU A 907 10.48 -32.30 1.52
CA LEU A 907 11.31 -31.37 0.75
C LEU A 907 10.45 -30.46 -0.14
N ILE A 908 9.49 -30.99 -0.91
CA ILE A 908 8.62 -30.18 -1.77
C ILE A 908 7.83 -29.15 -0.96
N MET A 909 7.37 -29.49 0.25
CA MET A 909 6.61 -28.56 1.09
C MET A 909 7.46 -27.62 1.93
N LEU A 910 8.58 -28.05 2.49
CA LEU A 910 9.50 -27.11 3.14
C LEU A 910 10.12 -26.15 2.12
N CYS A 911 10.42 -26.65 0.91
CA CYS A 911 10.77 -25.82 -0.22
C CYS A 911 9.61 -24.92 -0.66
N SER A 912 8.33 -25.27 -0.49
CA SER A 912 7.24 -24.36 -0.88
C SER A 912 7.14 -23.15 0.07
N PHE A 913 7.18 -23.35 1.39
CA PHE A 913 7.22 -22.24 2.36
C PHE A 913 8.53 -21.44 2.25
N GLY A 914 9.67 -22.14 2.14
CA GLY A 914 10.98 -21.51 1.93
C GLY A 914 11.05 -20.74 0.62
N LEU A 915 10.45 -21.26 -0.46
CA LEU A 915 10.36 -20.59 -1.76
C LEU A 915 9.46 -19.37 -1.70
N ILE A 916 8.30 -19.43 -1.01
CA ILE A 916 7.44 -18.26 -0.80
C ILE A 916 8.24 -17.17 -0.09
N LEU A 917 8.91 -17.50 1.02
CA LEU A 917 9.72 -16.55 1.77
C LEU A 917 10.91 -16.03 0.96
N LEU A 918 11.57 -16.87 0.17
CA LEU A 918 12.68 -16.48 -0.70
C LEU A 918 12.21 -15.54 -1.82
N ILE A 919 11.07 -15.84 -2.46
CA ILE A 919 10.43 -14.97 -3.45
C ILE A 919 10.10 -13.62 -2.81
N GLN A 920 9.49 -13.63 -1.63
CA GLN A 920 9.15 -12.42 -0.90
C GLN A 920 10.39 -11.61 -0.50
N PHE A 921 11.46 -12.28 -0.09
CA PHE A 921 12.72 -11.64 0.28
C PHE A 921 13.40 -10.99 -0.94
N ILE A 922 13.49 -11.70 -2.07
CA ILE A 922 14.04 -11.14 -3.32
C ILE A 922 13.19 -9.94 -3.76
N ALA A 923 11.87 -10.06 -3.70
CA ALA A 923 10.98 -8.96 -4.04
C ALA A 923 11.13 -7.77 -3.07
N MET A 924 11.31 -8.02 -1.77
CA MET A 924 11.63 -6.98 -0.80
C MET A 924 12.91 -6.23 -1.17
N LEU A 925 13.98 -6.93 -1.56
CA LEU A 925 15.22 -6.29 -2.01
C LEU A 925 15.00 -5.42 -3.25
N ILE A 926 14.26 -5.91 -4.25
CA ILE A 926 13.90 -5.14 -5.46
C ILE A 926 13.05 -3.90 -5.11
N HIS A 927 12.06 -4.07 -4.22
CA HIS A 927 11.22 -2.98 -3.78
C HIS A 927 12.01 -1.92 -3.00
N ARG A 928 12.94 -2.36 -2.14
CA ARG A 928 13.72 -1.47 -1.29
C ARG A 928 14.76 -0.70 -2.07
N THR A 929 15.42 -1.32 -3.04
CA THR A 929 16.27 -0.59 -4.00
C THR A 929 15.42 0.45 -4.74
N GLY A 930 14.23 0.08 -5.25
CA GLY A 930 13.28 1.02 -5.85
C GLY A 930 12.91 2.21 -4.96
N THR A 931 12.67 1.96 -3.66
CA THR A 931 12.32 3.00 -2.68
C THR A 931 13.52 3.90 -2.37
N LEU A 932 14.71 3.32 -2.17
CA LEU A 932 15.95 4.08 -1.98
C LEU A 932 16.21 4.99 -3.18
N LEU A 933 16.05 4.47 -4.39
CA LEU A 933 16.22 5.25 -5.62
C LEU A 933 15.21 6.40 -5.69
N HIS A 934 13.95 6.15 -5.33
CA HIS A 934 12.94 7.19 -5.22
C HIS A 934 13.40 8.28 -4.24
N LEU A 935 13.86 7.93 -3.04
CA LEU A 935 14.38 8.90 -2.06
C LEU A 935 15.64 9.64 -2.56
N LEU A 936 16.58 8.95 -3.20
CA LEU A 936 17.77 9.57 -3.80
C LEU A 936 17.41 10.56 -4.91
N SER A 937 16.29 10.35 -5.63
CA SER A 937 15.78 11.33 -6.59
C SER A 937 15.30 12.63 -5.93
N TYR A 938 14.92 12.59 -4.66
CA TYR A 938 14.54 13.78 -3.88
C TYR A 938 15.74 14.49 -3.26
N VAL A 939 16.80 13.77 -2.90
CA VAL A 939 18.00 14.34 -2.26
C VAL A 939 18.96 14.85 -3.34
N CYS A 940 19.30 16.13 -3.29
CA CYS A 940 20.29 16.72 -4.21
C CYS A 940 21.69 16.27 -3.78
N ILE A 941 22.24 15.21 -4.39
CA ILE A 941 23.48 14.56 -3.93
C ILE A 941 24.76 15.32 -4.36
N LEU A 942 24.67 16.23 -5.33
CA LEU A 942 25.80 17.04 -5.77
C LEU A 942 25.29 18.46 -6.05
N ASN A 943 25.93 19.48 -5.48
CA ASN A 943 25.67 20.91 -5.66
C ASN A 943 25.82 21.43 -7.11
N ILE A 944 25.75 20.55 -8.10
CA ILE A 944 25.64 20.88 -9.51
C ILE A 944 24.17 21.18 -9.77
N LYS A 945 23.80 22.47 -9.75
CA LYS A 945 22.49 22.98 -10.14
C LYS A 945 22.19 22.55 -11.59
N PHE A 946 21.64 21.35 -11.79
CA PHE A 946 20.87 21.07 -13.00
C PHE A 946 19.63 21.96 -12.95
N ARG A 947 19.32 22.57 -14.09
CA ARG A 947 18.39 23.70 -14.28
C ARG A 947 16.92 23.32 -14.00
N GLY A 948 16.61 22.91 -12.77
CA GLY A 948 15.29 22.57 -12.21
C GLY A 948 15.02 23.21 -10.84
N GLY A 949 15.81 24.23 -10.46
CA GLY A 949 15.78 24.90 -9.15
C GLY A 949 14.61 25.86 -8.93
N LYS A 950 13.36 25.48 -9.24
CA LYS A 950 12.18 26.25 -8.82
C LYS A 950 11.38 25.57 -7.70
N SER A 951 11.38 24.24 -7.61
CA SER A 951 10.59 23.54 -6.59
C SER A 951 11.27 23.46 -5.21
N LEU A 952 12.60 23.49 -5.16
CA LEU A 952 13.36 23.46 -3.90
C LEU A 952 13.17 24.78 -3.14
N ASP A 953 13.25 25.91 -3.85
CA ASP A 953 13.01 27.25 -3.30
C ASP A 953 11.57 27.40 -2.76
N PHE A 954 10.59 26.83 -3.47
CA PHE A 954 9.20 26.85 -3.03
C PHE A 954 8.96 26.02 -1.76
N LYS A 955 9.53 24.81 -1.66
CA LYS A 955 9.40 23.96 -0.46
C LYS A 955 10.03 24.62 0.78
N GLN A 956 11.18 25.26 0.63
CA GLN A 956 11.80 26.04 1.70
C GLN A 956 10.92 27.22 2.12
N ALA A 957 10.32 27.93 1.17
CA ALA A 957 9.39 29.01 1.48
C ALA A 957 8.11 28.53 2.18
N VAL A 958 7.55 27.38 1.82
CA VAL A 958 6.42 26.77 2.56
C VAL A 958 6.83 26.41 3.98
N GLN A 959 8.03 25.85 4.19
CA GLN A 959 8.54 25.59 5.54
C GLN A 959 8.75 26.86 6.35
N MET A 960 9.23 27.94 5.72
CA MET A 960 9.39 29.24 6.35
C MET A 960 8.03 29.85 6.73
N CYS A 961 7.04 29.82 5.82
CA CYS A 961 5.67 30.25 6.11
C CYS A 961 5.07 29.48 7.29
N LYS A 962 5.29 28.15 7.36
CA LYS A 962 4.86 27.35 8.52
C LYS A 962 5.56 27.76 9.81
N LYS A 963 6.87 28.04 9.77
CA LYS A 963 7.63 28.51 10.94
C LYS A 963 7.10 29.85 11.44
N LEU A 964 6.85 30.80 10.53
CA LEU A 964 6.28 32.11 10.84
C LEU A 964 4.86 31.99 11.40
N GLN A 965 4.02 31.11 10.84
CA GLN A 965 2.69 30.81 11.36
C GLN A 965 2.72 30.17 12.76
N SER A 966 3.83 29.50 13.12
CA SER A 966 4.02 28.82 14.40
C SER A 966 4.80 29.64 15.43
N ALA A 967 5.31 30.82 15.06
CA ALA A 967 6.05 31.69 15.95
C ALA A 967 5.06 32.43 16.86
N GLU A 968 5.34 32.45 18.16
CA GLU A 968 4.53 33.19 19.14
C GLU A 968 4.50 34.68 18.78
N PRO A 969 3.35 35.37 18.91
CA PRO A 969 3.33 36.81 18.83
C PRO A 969 4.24 37.37 19.92
N SER A 970 5.30 38.06 19.51
CA SER A 970 6.18 38.77 20.45
C SER A 970 5.34 39.69 21.34
N THR A 971 5.50 39.56 22.65
CA THR A 971 4.77 40.27 23.72
C THR A 971 5.03 41.79 23.79
N GLU A 972 5.39 42.43 22.68
CA GLU A 972 5.62 43.86 22.61
C GLU A 972 4.86 44.46 21.43
N THR A 973 3.55 44.65 21.58
CA THR A 973 2.79 45.87 21.25
C THR A 973 1.29 45.57 21.28
N GLU A 974 0.67 45.83 22.43
CA GLU A 974 -0.78 46.07 22.46
C GLU A 974 -1.08 47.39 21.74
N ASN A 975 -2.09 47.36 20.87
CA ASN A 975 -2.70 48.45 20.10
C ASN A 975 -2.10 48.77 18.72
N SER A 976 -2.40 47.93 17.73
CA SER A 976 -2.80 48.42 16.42
C SER A 976 -3.65 47.39 15.68
N SER A 977 -4.79 47.83 15.16
CA SER A 977 -5.59 47.12 14.17
C SER A 977 -4.73 46.60 13.03
N PHE A 978 -4.94 45.33 12.64
CA PHE A 978 -4.34 44.68 11.47
C PHE A 978 -4.46 45.58 10.22
N THR A 979 -3.36 46.22 9.83
CA THR A 979 -3.22 46.94 8.56
C THR A 979 -2.16 46.26 7.70
N THR A 980 -2.18 46.55 6.40
CA THR A 980 -1.34 46.05 5.29
C THR A 980 0.20 46.08 5.50
N ASP A 981 0.69 46.51 6.66
CA ASP A 981 2.12 46.67 6.96
C ASP A 981 2.80 45.38 7.46
N ASP A 982 2.08 44.43 8.10
CA ASP A 982 2.67 43.15 8.53
C ASP A 982 3.02 42.21 7.35
N ASP A 983 2.26 42.28 6.25
CA ASP A 983 2.59 41.59 5.01
C ASP A 983 3.90 42.12 4.38
N SER A 984 4.23 43.40 4.62
CA SER A 984 5.47 44.04 4.15
C SER A 984 6.70 43.56 4.91
N ARG A 985 6.54 43.30 6.21
CA ARG A 985 7.62 42.88 7.11
C ARG A 985 8.05 41.43 6.83
N ILE A 986 7.07 40.55 6.61
CA ILE A 986 7.28 39.18 6.14
C ILE A 986 7.92 39.18 4.74
N TYR A 987 7.50 40.10 3.87
CA TYR A 987 8.10 40.27 2.54
C TYR A 987 9.58 40.67 2.61
N GLU A 988 9.95 41.59 3.50
CA GLU A 988 11.33 42.01 3.70
C GLU A 988 12.19 40.89 4.32
N GLU A 989 11.70 40.13 5.30
CA GLU A 989 12.46 39.01 5.88
C GLU A 989 12.69 37.87 4.88
N ILE A 990 11.66 37.48 4.12
CA ILE A 990 11.78 36.46 3.06
C ILE A 990 12.73 36.96 1.97
N GLN A 991 12.62 38.21 1.51
CA GLN A 991 13.53 38.78 0.52
C GLN A 991 14.97 38.88 1.03
N HIS A 992 15.18 39.29 2.28
CA HIS A 992 16.50 39.51 2.86
C HIS A 992 17.25 38.19 3.02
N GLU A 993 16.58 37.11 3.42
CA GLU A 993 17.19 35.79 3.59
C GLU A 993 17.42 35.06 2.24
N PHE A 994 16.49 35.19 1.29
CA PHE A 994 16.69 34.68 -0.08
C PHE A 994 17.83 35.41 -0.82
N MET A 995 17.95 36.73 -0.66
CA MET A 995 19.05 37.52 -1.24
C MET A 995 20.41 37.21 -0.58
N PHE A 996 20.43 36.90 0.72
CA PHE A 996 21.64 36.48 1.42
C PHE A 996 22.16 35.10 0.96
N ASN A 997 21.27 34.16 0.64
CA ASN A 997 21.66 32.83 0.14
C ASN A 997 22.11 32.81 -1.34
N ASP A 998 21.61 33.73 -2.17
CA ASP A 998 22.05 33.87 -3.57
C ASP A 998 23.38 34.64 -3.69
N SER A 999 23.66 35.59 -2.78
CA SER A 999 24.88 36.42 -2.82
C SER A 999 26.10 35.76 -2.14
N THR A 1000 25.91 34.90 -1.14
CA THR A 1000 26.99 34.18 -0.45
C THR A 1000 27.62 33.05 -1.27
N ASN A 1001 26.97 32.59 -2.34
CA ASN A 1001 27.49 31.53 -3.22
C ASN A 1001 28.47 32.01 -4.31
N THR A 1002 28.83 33.31 -4.34
CA THR A 1002 29.80 33.84 -5.33
C THR A 1002 31.04 34.48 -4.70
N ILE A 1003 31.11 34.65 -3.38
CA ILE A 1003 32.24 35.32 -2.71
C ILE A 1003 32.58 34.60 -1.39
N THR A 1004 33.14 33.39 -1.46
CA THR A 1004 33.90 32.83 -0.34
C THR A 1004 35.18 32.17 -0.84
N ARG A 1005 36.12 33.00 -1.24
CA ARG A 1005 37.56 32.75 -1.06
C ARG A 1005 38.23 34.11 -0.85
N ASN A 1006 38.82 34.28 0.33
CA ASN A 1006 39.56 35.46 0.83
C ASN A 1006 38.71 36.62 1.39
N SER A 1007 38.36 36.54 2.68
CA SER A 1007 38.47 37.66 3.64
C SER A 1007 37.86 37.31 5.01
N SER A 1008 38.46 36.37 5.74
CA SER A 1008 38.07 36.12 7.14
C SER A 1008 38.58 37.17 8.14
N ASN A 1009 39.11 38.31 7.71
CA ASN A 1009 39.77 39.28 8.60
C ASN A 1009 39.22 40.72 8.53
N TYR A 1010 38.08 40.97 7.88
CA TYR A 1010 37.52 42.35 7.77
C TYR A 1010 36.14 42.58 8.41
N ILE A 1011 35.47 41.53 8.92
CA ILE A 1011 34.11 41.67 9.49
C ILE A 1011 34.12 41.99 10.99
N GLY A 1012 35.29 42.02 11.64
CA GLY A 1012 35.43 42.45 13.04
C GLY A 1012 35.37 43.97 13.27
N ASN A 1013 35.57 44.80 12.23
CA ASN A 1013 35.70 46.26 12.39
C ASN A 1013 34.55 47.09 11.79
N CYS A 1014 33.56 46.47 11.13
CA CYS A 1014 32.41 47.20 10.58
C CYS A 1014 31.19 47.25 11.53
N VAL A 1015 31.07 46.34 12.51
CA VAL A 1015 29.94 46.32 13.45
C VAL A 1015 30.13 47.34 14.58
N GLN A 1016 31.35 47.86 14.79
CA GLN A 1016 31.64 48.83 15.84
C GLN A 1016 31.61 50.29 15.36
N ARG A 1017 31.32 50.53 14.07
CA ARG A 1017 31.27 51.88 13.47
C ARG A 1017 29.87 52.31 13.00
N THR A 1018 28.89 51.42 13.04
CA THR A 1018 27.49 51.71 12.70
C THR A 1018 26.62 52.12 13.90
N SER A 1019 27.05 51.89 15.15
CA SER A 1019 26.34 52.46 16.31
C SER A 1019 26.63 53.95 16.54
N ASN A 1020 27.74 54.48 16.01
CA ASN A 1020 28.12 55.89 16.21
C ASN A 1020 27.63 56.84 15.11
N ILE A 1021 26.91 56.35 14.09
CA ILE A 1021 26.36 57.20 13.01
C ILE A 1021 24.87 57.52 13.27
N TYR A 1022 24.21 56.82 14.19
CA TYR A 1022 22.81 57.07 14.55
C TYR A 1022 22.63 58.19 15.59
N GLU A 1023 23.69 58.68 16.23
CA GLU A 1023 23.62 59.83 17.15
C GLU A 1023 23.90 61.19 16.49
N GLU A 1024 24.44 61.25 15.26
CA GLU A 1024 24.79 62.52 14.60
C GLU A 1024 23.82 62.97 13.48
N LEU A 1025 22.72 62.24 13.23
CA LEU A 1025 21.75 62.60 12.17
C LEU A 1025 20.47 63.29 12.66
N SER A 1026 20.44 63.73 13.92
CA SER A 1026 19.35 64.55 14.48
C SER A 1026 19.45 66.05 14.15
N THR A 1027 20.50 66.50 13.43
CA THR A 1027 20.77 67.94 13.24
C THR A 1027 21.05 68.40 11.79
N ALA A 1028 20.61 67.68 10.75
CA ALA A 1028 20.85 68.08 9.36
C ALA A 1028 19.66 68.80 8.66
N THR A 1029 19.98 69.86 7.92
CA THR A 1029 19.04 70.83 7.30
C THR A 1029 18.37 70.30 6.00
N PRO A 1030 17.31 70.95 5.47
CA PRO A 1030 16.47 70.42 4.39
C PRO A 1030 17.18 70.17 3.05
N TYR A 1031 18.40 70.67 2.85
CA TYR A 1031 19.14 70.54 1.60
C TYR A 1031 19.76 69.14 1.38
N ASP A 1032 20.03 68.37 2.44
CA ASP A 1032 20.64 67.03 2.33
C ASP A 1032 19.65 65.94 1.92
N ARG A 1033 18.33 66.20 1.99
CA ARG A 1033 17.29 65.26 1.51
C ARG A 1033 17.18 65.22 -0.02
N LEU A 1034 17.70 66.22 -0.73
CA LEU A 1034 17.61 66.29 -2.19
C LEU A 1034 18.72 65.48 -2.87
N PHE A 1035 19.87 65.29 -2.23
CA PHE A 1035 20.98 64.48 -2.76
C PHE A 1035 20.70 62.98 -2.65
N ALA A 1036 20.06 62.54 -1.55
CA ALA A 1036 19.67 61.14 -1.35
C ALA A 1036 18.59 60.66 -2.34
N ARG A 1037 17.76 61.56 -2.87
CA ARG A 1037 16.71 61.24 -3.86
C ARG A 1037 17.28 60.98 -5.26
N ASN A 1038 18.42 61.57 -5.61
CA ASN A 1038 19.07 61.39 -6.92
C ASN A 1038 19.93 60.12 -7.02
N VAL A 1039 20.36 59.53 -5.91
CA VAL A 1039 21.06 58.23 -5.91
C VAL A 1039 20.11 57.06 -6.24
N LYS A 1040 18.82 57.19 -5.90
CA LYS A 1040 17.77 56.19 -6.20
C LYS A 1040 17.42 56.11 -7.70
N SER A 1041 17.65 57.17 -8.47
CA SER A 1041 17.41 57.21 -9.92
C SER A 1041 18.58 56.62 -10.74
N GLY A 1042 19.80 56.59 -10.20
CA GLY A 1042 20.97 55.99 -10.85
C GLY A 1042 20.99 54.46 -10.84
N THR A 1043 20.34 53.82 -9.85
CA THR A 1043 20.30 52.36 -9.70
C THR A 1043 19.27 51.68 -10.62
N LEU A 1044 18.34 52.44 -11.21
CA LEU A 1044 17.33 51.95 -12.16
C LEU A 1044 17.86 51.82 -13.59
N LEU A 1045 18.95 52.52 -13.94
CA LEU A 1045 19.60 52.46 -15.27
C LEU A 1045 20.57 51.27 -15.44
N LEU A 1046 21.02 50.64 -14.33
CA LEU A 1046 21.85 49.43 -14.39
C LEU A 1046 21.03 48.13 -14.52
N LYS A 1047 19.71 48.17 -14.31
CA LYS A 1047 18.81 47.03 -14.54
C LYS A 1047 18.34 46.86 -15.99
N SER A 1048 18.55 47.86 -16.86
CA SER A 1048 18.21 47.78 -18.30
C SER A 1048 19.38 47.36 -19.19
N ALA A 1049 20.63 47.35 -18.70
CA ALA A 1049 21.81 46.99 -19.50
C ALA A 1049 22.14 45.48 -19.54
N ASN A 1050 21.55 44.65 -18.67
CA ASN A 1050 21.85 43.21 -18.58
C ASN A 1050 20.92 42.30 -19.42
N ARG A 1051 20.19 42.86 -20.39
CA ARG A 1051 19.29 42.08 -21.27
C ARG A 1051 19.88 41.77 -22.67
N TRP A 1052 21.15 42.10 -22.92
CA TRP A 1052 21.79 41.96 -24.23
C TRP A 1052 23.22 41.38 -24.14
N THR A 1053 23.34 40.06 -23.91
CA THR A 1053 24.54 39.22 -24.16
C THR A 1053 24.13 37.76 -23.92
N HIS A 1054 24.17 36.73 -24.77
CA HIS A 1054 24.64 36.49 -26.13
C HIS A 1054 23.84 35.27 -26.67
N ARG A 1055 23.37 35.32 -27.93
CA ARG A 1055 23.45 34.15 -28.85
C ARG A 1055 24.75 34.31 -29.64
N PRO A 1056 25.40 33.21 -30.08
CA PRO A 1056 26.71 33.26 -30.69
C PRO A 1056 26.65 33.81 -32.12
N PHE A 1057 27.65 34.63 -32.43
CA PHE A 1057 28.01 35.02 -33.80
C PHE A 1057 28.43 33.76 -34.57
N ASN A 1058 27.81 33.52 -35.72
CA ASN A 1058 28.40 32.71 -36.80
C ASN A 1058 28.86 33.70 -37.87
N SER A 1059 30.14 33.66 -38.20
CA SER A 1059 30.77 34.49 -39.21
C SER A 1059 30.45 34.00 -40.63
N ASN A 1060 30.05 34.95 -41.47
CA ASN A 1060 30.20 35.01 -42.94
C ASN A 1060 29.33 34.05 -43.79
N THR A 1061 28.28 34.59 -44.41
CA THR A 1061 28.33 35.07 -45.82
C THR A 1061 27.06 35.86 -46.17
N GLU A 1062 27.19 36.66 -47.23
CA GLU A 1062 26.53 37.92 -47.56
C GLU A 1062 25.10 37.85 -48.14
N PHE A 1063 24.34 38.94 -47.92
CA PHE A 1063 23.39 39.68 -48.78
C PHE A 1063 22.41 38.88 -49.68
N ASP A 1064 21.13 39.23 -49.87
CA ASP A 1064 20.62 40.58 -50.14
C ASP A 1064 19.06 40.65 -50.12
N ASN A 1065 18.56 41.78 -49.62
CA ASN A 1065 17.34 42.54 -49.92
C ASN A 1065 16.04 41.90 -50.47
N LYS A 1066 14.93 42.08 -49.72
CA LYS A 1066 13.80 43.00 -50.03
C LYS A 1066 12.64 42.97 -49.00
N GLY A 1067 12.22 44.16 -48.55
CA GLY A 1067 10.84 44.55 -48.14
C GLY A 1067 10.28 43.98 -46.82
N VAL A 1068 10.08 44.75 -45.73
CA VAL A 1068 8.94 45.68 -45.46
C VAL A 1068 7.60 44.91 -45.45
N GLU A 1069 6.74 44.87 -44.42
CA GLU A 1069 6.44 45.74 -43.28
C GLU A 1069 5.59 44.96 -42.24
N PHE A 1070 5.73 45.27 -40.96
CA PHE A 1070 4.79 44.83 -39.91
C PHE A 1070 3.58 45.77 -39.86
N ARG A 1071 2.37 45.23 -39.77
CA ARG A 1071 1.21 45.96 -39.22
C ARG A 1071 0.37 45.04 -38.34
N PHE A 1072 0.35 45.39 -37.05
CA PHE A 1072 -0.73 45.06 -36.13
C PHE A 1072 -2.04 45.65 -36.67
N LEU A 1073 -3.15 44.93 -36.50
CA LEU A 1073 -4.40 45.51 -36.00
C LEU A 1073 -5.43 44.42 -35.68
N ALA A 1074 -6.25 44.75 -34.70
CA ALA A 1074 -7.34 43.97 -34.15
C ALA A 1074 -8.60 43.99 -35.05
N GLU A 1075 -9.57 43.20 -34.60
CA GLU A 1075 -11.02 43.32 -34.78
C GLU A 1075 -11.74 42.66 -35.98
N HIS A 1076 -12.72 41.84 -35.57
CA HIS A 1076 -14.08 41.63 -36.06
C HIS A 1076 -14.40 41.11 -37.47
N ASN A 1077 -15.33 40.14 -37.42
CA ASN A 1077 -16.47 39.90 -38.30
C ASN A 1077 -16.24 39.66 -39.80
N GLY A 1078 -16.79 38.52 -40.23
CA GLY A 1078 -17.60 38.50 -41.44
C GLY A 1078 -16.99 37.79 -42.62
N ASN A 1079 -17.55 36.60 -42.85
CA ASN A 1079 -18.02 36.13 -44.15
C ASN A 1079 -17.02 35.74 -45.26
N ILE A 1080 -17.20 34.47 -45.65
CA ILE A 1080 -17.16 33.92 -47.02
C ILE A 1080 -15.72 33.67 -47.50
N LEU A 1081 -15.28 32.43 -47.72
CA LEU A 1081 -15.90 31.31 -48.43
C LEU A 1081 -15.46 29.95 -47.83
#